data_AF-A0A4P7NF66-F1
#
_entry.id   AF-A0A4P7NF66-F1
#
_cell.length_a   1.000
_cell.length_b   1.000
_cell.length_c   1.000
_cell.angle_alpha   90.00
_cell.angle_beta   90.00
_cell.angle_gamma   90.00
#
_symmetry.space_group_name_H-M   'P 1'
#
loop_
_entity.id
_entity.type
_entity.pdbx_description
1 polymer ?
#
loop_
_entity_poly.entity_id
_entity_poly.type
_entity_poly.pdbx_seq_one_letter_code
_entity_poly.pdbx_strand_id
1 'polypeptide(L)'
;MDIHRCRFVPYPTSAINTLSFNRPYIGPGEKSQKSIPVRLAVGRENGDIEIWNPLDGVWHQETIIHGGVGRKTDALVWATEPDVPLAEGGVAFGKSRLFSIGGGATVTEWDLAKARPKAHASGQHGDIWCLGLQPAPEGQSSSRLVAGTGDGCLVLYSIEDEELRLQRVLVKNPLKKVHFVSIAFQSRHVVVVGCSDGSIRIFNTRNGSEIRKMTLGRDLIGGAKDVIVWCVKVLANGDIVSGDSTGQVCIWDGKTYTQAQRIQSHSQDVLSLAVSADGTAIFSGGMDRKTILYKRLGGHNSTRWSKVFHRRYHSHDVKALAAFEGRGMSVVVSGGSDASPIVIPLREAGLENHRQLSHLPQSTPLVSAPKARLAFSWWGREIHIWKVPERSSDSTGDVDSDGVKPPRTLKRMLIKGSSDIVSAAISDDGALLAVSTVAEIKLFRLSVEKQGLNEDKDELTVTRVVLPETIANLGASLVQVSPDGKWMCLVREGSEVSILRVDIDGSQNQLQLVTTPKPQKLRRFKREAISHSLHFGLGGYPRQITHAAFAPDSEMLATADLSGFIDTWVLNSDGKKTASNQDDASSSSDESDDDEETTTANVGSWIRNPKGALIPKLPSAVTVLSFSNTVPSSPDIDYELLAVTTASWVFVFHPSIGTLTPWTRRHPYGKLPEAFRANRDLIKGALWQGSRIWLYGASSLFMLDMTHDLSTPQAGGSQDLKPGTKRKRDVHFSGAGNRMGIGALDSVKIQKTTRATGEWIDLELEDASNGRRQPDDDDDESDGGELQSLRAAEEDDDEEAGKTKAASAGWWHTYKYRPILGAVPLKPSGEQDQGQLEVVLVERPLWESLPARYADDERGDRAARDYP
;
A
#
# COMPACT_ATOMS: atom_id res chain seq x y z
N MET A 1 28.59 7.50 2.07
CA MET A 1 27.26 8.04 1.79
C MET A 1 27.06 9.27 2.66
N ASP A 2 26.96 10.44 2.06
CA ASP A 2 26.62 11.69 2.75
C ASP A 2 25.13 11.95 2.68
N ILE A 3 24.56 12.30 3.83
CA ILE A 3 23.11 12.42 3.97
C ILE A 3 22.76 13.86 4.35
N HIS A 4 21.98 14.53 3.49
CA HIS A 4 21.17 15.68 3.84
C HIS A 4 19.88 15.18 4.48
N ARG A 5 19.80 15.27 5.81
CA ARG A 5 18.59 14.87 6.55
C ARG A 5 17.59 16.02 6.51
N CYS A 6 16.49 15.82 5.81
CA CYS A 6 15.57 16.89 5.43
C CYS A 6 14.18 16.66 6.01
N ARG A 7 13.54 17.74 6.48
CA ARG A 7 12.13 17.78 6.89
C ARG A 7 11.36 18.93 6.24
N PHE A 8 11.96 19.57 5.25
CA PHE A 8 11.37 20.74 4.58
C PHE A 8 10.25 20.38 3.62
N VAL A 9 10.01 19.09 3.32
CA VAL A 9 8.95 18.62 2.42
C VAL A 9 7.65 18.50 3.22
N PRO A 10 6.67 19.40 3.04
CA PRO A 10 5.43 19.40 3.81
C PRO A 10 4.40 18.44 3.22
N TYR A 11 4.76 17.16 3.04
CA TYR A 11 3.83 16.16 2.50
C TYR A 11 2.60 16.04 3.42
N PRO A 12 1.38 16.22 2.90
CA PRO A 12 0.17 16.28 3.71
C PRO A 12 -0.21 14.90 4.24
N THR A 13 -0.90 14.90 5.36
CA THR A 13 -1.55 13.70 5.90
C THR A 13 -3.05 13.82 5.70
N SER A 14 -3.70 12.73 5.27
CA SER A 14 -5.14 12.66 5.11
C SER A 14 -5.74 11.61 6.04
N ALA A 15 -6.82 12.00 6.74
CA ALA A 15 -7.51 11.13 7.68
C ALA A 15 -8.02 9.86 6.98
N ILE A 16 -8.01 8.75 7.70
CA ILE A 16 -8.68 7.52 7.29
C ILE A 16 -10.13 7.63 7.76
N ASN A 17 -11.06 7.65 6.82
CA ASN A 17 -12.49 7.74 7.12
C ASN A 17 -13.17 6.36 7.13
N THR A 18 -12.69 5.41 6.33
CA THR A 18 -13.32 4.09 6.20
C THR A 18 -12.31 2.99 5.88
N LEU A 19 -12.59 1.78 6.36
CA LEU A 19 -11.79 0.56 6.16
C LEU A 19 -12.71 -0.59 5.77
N SER A 20 -12.31 -1.41 4.79
CA SER A 20 -13.14 -2.54 4.34
C SER A 20 -12.32 -3.66 3.72
N PHE A 21 -12.46 -4.88 4.22
CA PHE A 21 -11.88 -6.07 3.60
C PHE A 21 -12.82 -6.62 2.52
N ASN A 22 -12.27 -7.10 1.41
CA ASN A 22 -13.06 -7.77 0.38
C ASN A 22 -13.62 -9.12 0.85
N ARG A 23 -12.92 -9.77 1.78
CA ARG A 23 -13.32 -11.02 2.44
C ARG A 23 -12.98 -10.89 3.93
N PRO A 24 -13.95 -10.48 4.79
CA PRO A 24 -13.69 -10.28 6.22
C PRO A 24 -13.49 -11.60 6.98
N TYR A 25 -13.94 -12.73 6.43
CA TYR A 25 -13.76 -14.05 7.03
C TYR A 25 -13.44 -15.10 5.97
N ILE A 26 -12.48 -15.97 6.26
CA ILE A 26 -12.20 -17.20 5.53
C ILE A 26 -12.24 -18.33 6.54
N GLY A 27 -13.24 -19.21 6.43
CA GLY A 27 -13.39 -20.36 7.34
C GLY A 27 -12.20 -21.31 7.24
N PRO A 28 -11.92 -22.13 8.26
CA PRO A 28 -10.76 -23.02 8.27
C PRO A 28 -10.92 -24.22 7.30
N GLY A 29 -9.93 -24.51 6.45
CA GLY A 29 -10.00 -25.51 5.36
C GLY A 29 -8.73 -25.60 4.49
N GLU A 30 -8.73 -26.49 3.48
CA GLU A 30 -7.63 -27.01 2.63
C GLU A 30 -6.48 -26.07 2.18
N LYS A 31 -5.37 -26.66 1.67
CA LYS A 31 -4.16 -25.97 1.16
C LYS A 31 -4.46 -24.79 0.20
N SER A 32 -5.59 -24.79 -0.50
CA SER A 32 -6.07 -23.72 -1.41
C SER A 32 -6.29 -22.35 -0.73
N GLN A 33 -6.39 -22.27 0.60
CA GLN A 33 -6.66 -21.00 1.28
C GLN A 33 -5.60 -19.92 1.07
N LYS A 34 -4.35 -20.30 0.84
CA LYS A 34 -3.24 -19.35 0.63
C LYS A 34 -3.34 -18.55 -0.68
N SER A 35 -4.13 -19.01 -1.66
CA SER A 35 -4.25 -18.34 -2.97
C SER A 35 -5.44 -17.37 -3.11
N ILE A 36 -6.44 -17.44 -2.23
CA ILE A 36 -7.56 -16.45 -2.13
C ILE A 36 -7.06 -14.97 -2.16
N PRO A 37 -7.51 -14.11 -3.08
CA PRO A 37 -7.04 -12.73 -3.13
C PRO A 37 -7.72 -11.88 -2.04
N VAL A 38 -7.10 -11.75 -0.86
CA VAL A 38 -7.57 -10.86 0.23
C VAL A 38 -6.96 -9.47 0.09
N ARG A 39 -7.78 -8.43 0.17
CA ARG A 39 -7.37 -7.02 0.17
C ARG A 39 -8.14 -6.21 1.20
N LEU A 40 -7.44 -5.27 1.81
CA LEU A 40 -8.01 -4.20 2.61
C LEU A 40 -8.05 -2.94 1.73
N ALA A 41 -9.24 -2.32 1.62
CA ALA A 41 -9.38 -0.99 1.05
C ALA A 41 -9.41 0.06 2.18
N VAL A 42 -8.63 1.13 2.02
CA VAL A 42 -8.52 2.25 2.96
C VAL A 42 -8.98 3.52 2.24
N GLY A 43 -10.07 4.12 2.71
CA GLY A 43 -10.63 5.35 2.13
C GLY A 43 -10.22 6.58 2.94
N ARG A 44 -9.67 7.58 2.25
CA ARG A 44 -9.15 8.80 2.88
C ARG A 44 -10.03 10.02 2.65
N GLU A 45 -9.81 11.03 3.48
CA GLU A 45 -10.54 12.31 3.45
C GLU A 45 -10.28 13.12 2.17
N ASN A 46 -9.09 12.99 1.57
CA ASN A 46 -8.76 13.61 0.28
C ASN A 46 -9.36 12.87 -0.94
N GLY A 47 -10.09 11.77 -0.71
CA GLY A 47 -10.69 10.95 -1.75
C GLY A 47 -9.79 9.86 -2.31
N ASP A 48 -8.57 9.70 -1.78
CA ASP A 48 -7.71 8.57 -2.13
C ASP A 48 -8.29 7.26 -1.59
N ILE A 49 -8.19 6.21 -2.40
CA ILE A 49 -8.50 4.83 -2.01
C ILE A 49 -7.24 4.00 -2.16
N GLU A 50 -6.73 3.49 -1.05
CA GLU A 50 -5.54 2.65 -1.03
C GLU A 50 -5.94 1.18 -0.96
N ILE A 51 -5.27 0.33 -1.74
CA ILE A 51 -5.45 -1.12 -1.74
C ILE A 51 -4.23 -1.76 -1.05
N TRP A 52 -4.49 -2.43 0.06
CA TRP A 52 -3.49 -3.08 0.89
C TRP A 52 -3.65 -4.60 0.84
N ASN A 53 -2.53 -5.30 0.71
CA ASN A 53 -2.44 -6.74 0.81
C ASN A 53 -1.85 -7.13 2.17
N PRO A 54 -2.58 -7.91 3.01
CA PRO A 54 -2.12 -8.24 4.36
C PRO A 54 -0.86 -9.12 4.39
N LEU A 55 -0.61 -9.94 3.36
CA LEU A 55 0.60 -10.79 3.21
C LEU A 55 1.08 -11.46 4.50
N ASP A 56 0.22 -12.23 5.16
CA ASP A 56 0.54 -12.96 6.41
C ASP A 56 1.17 -12.07 7.51
N GLY A 57 0.83 -10.78 7.51
CA GLY A 57 1.31 -9.79 8.48
C GLY A 57 2.47 -8.92 8.01
N VAL A 58 2.94 -9.03 6.77
CA VAL A 58 3.92 -8.09 6.18
C VAL A 58 3.28 -6.74 5.86
N TRP A 59 2.04 -6.74 5.35
CA TRP A 59 1.27 -5.57 4.92
C TRP A 59 1.94 -4.73 3.81
N HIS A 60 1.43 -4.86 2.58
CA HIS A 60 1.91 -4.11 1.40
C HIS A 60 0.81 -3.21 0.85
N GLN A 61 1.08 -1.91 0.75
CA GLN A 61 0.23 -0.97 0.00
C GLN A 61 0.54 -1.14 -1.49
N GLU A 62 -0.35 -1.78 -2.24
CA GLU A 62 -0.13 -2.16 -3.64
C GLU A 62 -0.39 -0.98 -4.60
N THR A 63 -1.51 -0.29 -4.41
CA THR A 63 -1.97 0.78 -5.32
C THR A 63 -2.68 1.87 -4.53
N ILE A 64 -2.54 3.11 -4.98
CA ILE A 64 -3.38 4.25 -4.55
C ILE A 64 -4.20 4.70 -5.76
N ILE A 65 -5.52 4.62 -5.64
CA ILE A 65 -6.44 5.23 -6.59
C ILE A 65 -6.66 6.67 -6.13
N HIS A 66 -6.07 7.61 -6.87
CA HIS A 66 -6.06 9.00 -6.45
C HIS A 66 -7.43 9.68 -6.59
N GLY A 67 -7.73 10.51 -5.60
CA GLY A 67 -8.92 11.34 -5.56
C GLY A 67 -8.85 12.55 -6.50
N GLY A 68 -9.37 13.66 -6.01
CA GLY A 68 -9.40 14.90 -6.75
C GLY A 68 -10.07 16.01 -5.96
N VAL A 69 -10.12 17.21 -6.53
CA VAL A 69 -10.60 18.41 -5.84
C VAL A 69 -12.03 18.22 -5.34
N GLY A 70 -12.23 18.40 -4.04
CA GLY A 70 -13.54 18.32 -3.40
C GLY A 70 -14.10 16.90 -3.29
N ARG A 71 -13.30 15.87 -3.58
CA ARG A 71 -13.66 14.47 -3.36
C ARG A 71 -13.19 14.02 -1.98
N LYS A 72 -13.98 13.13 -1.39
CA LYS A 72 -13.65 12.40 -0.16
C LYS A 72 -14.17 10.98 -0.26
N THR A 73 -13.69 10.09 0.59
CA THR A 73 -14.20 8.72 0.69
C THR A 73 -14.75 8.50 2.09
N ASP A 74 -16.08 8.42 2.22
CA ASP A 74 -16.75 8.30 3.52
C ASP A 74 -17.12 6.85 3.89
N ALA A 75 -17.45 6.01 2.91
CA ALA A 75 -17.66 4.57 3.13
C ALA A 75 -17.17 3.75 1.93
N LEU A 76 -16.68 2.54 2.22
CA LEU A 76 -16.24 1.55 1.24
C LEU A 76 -16.96 0.22 1.45
N VAL A 77 -17.49 -0.33 0.37
CA VAL A 77 -18.19 -1.63 0.38
C VAL A 77 -17.64 -2.50 -0.73
N TRP A 78 -17.22 -3.71 -0.37
CA TRP A 78 -16.87 -4.76 -1.31
C TRP A 78 -18.08 -5.66 -1.58
N ALA A 79 -18.32 -5.99 -2.84
CA ALA A 79 -19.20 -7.08 -3.24
C ALA A 79 -18.35 -8.22 -3.81
N THR A 80 -18.26 -9.33 -3.08
CA THR A 80 -17.48 -10.51 -3.48
C THR A 80 -18.43 -11.66 -3.78
N GLU A 81 -18.32 -12.20 -4.98
CA GLU A 81 -19.08 -13.37 -5.43
C GLU A 81 -18.61 -14.65 -4.71
N PRO A 82 -19.46 -15.69 -4.64
CA PRO A 82 -19.05 -16.98 -4.10
C PRO A 82 -17.97 -17.64 -4.98
N ASP A 83 -17.13 -18.46 -4.36
CA ASP A 83 -16.12 -19.23 -5.06
C ASP A 83 -16.76 -20.41 -5.82
N VAL A 84 -16.26 -20.68 -7.02
CA VAL A 84 -16.78 -21.74 -7.91
C VAL A 84 -15.75 -22.86 -8.02
N PRO A 85 -16.08 -24.10 -7.63
CA PRO A 85 -15.19 -25.24 -7.85
C PRO A 85 -15.05 -25.53 -9.35
N LEU A 86 -13.82 -25.78 -9.83
CA LEU A 86 -13.54 -26.11 -11.22
C LEU A 86 -13.63 -27.62 -11.46
N ALA A 87 -14.08 -28.02 -12.66
CA ALA A 87 -14.26 -29.43 -13.04
C ALA A 87 -12.95 -30.22 -13.05
N GLU A 88 -11.82 -29.56 -13.33
CA GLU A 88 -10.48 -30.15 -13.39
C GLU A 88 -9.78 -30.21 -12.03
N GLY A 89 -10.47 -29.84 -10.95
CA GLY A 89 -9.88 -29.61 -9.64
C GLY A 89 -9.41 -28.17 -9.46
N GLY A 90 -9.48 -27.66 -8.22
CA GLY A 90 -9.19 -26.27 -7.89
C GLY A 90 -10.45 -25.40 -7.76
N VAL A 91 -10.23 -24.14 -7.41
CA VAL A 91 -11.30 -23.18 -7.07
C VAL A 91 -11.07 -21.90 -7.84
N ALA A 92 -12.07 -21.49 -8.62
CA ALA A 92 -12.13 -20.16 -9.20
C ALA A 92 -12.70 -19.19 -8.17
N PHE A 93 -11.87 -18.24 -7.71
CA PHE A 93 -12.29 -17.29 -6.69
C PHE A 93 -13.34 -16.33 -7.23
N GLY A 94 -14.43 -16.14 -6.50
CA GLY A 94 -15.47 -15.19 -6.89
C GLY A 94 -14.95 -13.77 -7.04
N LYS A 95 -15.45 -13.05 -8.03
CA LYS A 95 -15.02 -11.69 -8.39
C LYS A 95 -15.34 -10.70 -7.26
N SER A 96 -14.41 -9.81 -6.95
CA SER A 96 -14.56 -8.76 -5.95
C SER A 96 -14.67 -7.38 -6.62
N ARG A 97 -15.78 -6.67 -6.37
CA ARG A 97 -16.05 -5.30 -6.85
C ARG A 97 -16.04 -4.33 -5.69
N LEU A 98 -15.49 -3.13 -5.91
CA LEU A 98 -15.36 -2.09 -4.88
C LEU A 98 -16.26 -0.89 -5.19
N PHE A 99 -17.03 -0.46 -4.18
CA PHE A 99 -17.92 0.69 -4.24
C PHE A 99 -17.58 1.70 -3.15
N SER A 100 -17.77 2.98 -3.43
CA SER A 100 -17.58 4.05 -2.46
C SER A 100 -18.67 5.12 -2.52
N ILE A 101 -18.74 5.89 -1.43
CA ILE A 101 -19.50 7.16 -1.33
C ILE A 101 -18.56 8.26 -0.83
N GLY A 102 -18.86 9.51 -1.17
CA GLY A 102 -17.97 10.66 -0.94
C GLY A 102 -18.65 11.97 -0.57
N GLY A 103 -19.72 11.92 0.22
CA GLY A 103 -20.45 13.10 0.70
C GLY A 103 -21.43 13.74 -0.27
N GLY A 104 -21.84 13.01 -1.32
CA GLY A 104 -22.88 13.43 -2.26
C GLY A 104 -23.92 12.32 -2.47
N ALA A 105 -24.83 12.53 -3.42
CA ALA A 105 -25.88 11.57 -3.78
C ALA A 105 -25.42 10.43 -4.72
N THR A 106 -24.10 10.25 -4.90
CA THR A 106 -23.52 9.35 -5.90
C THR A 106 -22.80 8.18 -5.24
N VAL A 107 -23.10 6.97 -5.72
CA VAL A 107 -22.30 5.76 -5.50
C VAL A 107 -21.35 5.59 -6.68
N THR A 108 -20.07 5.32 -6.40
CA THR A 108 -19.04 5.09 -7.42
C THR A 108 -18.56 3.65 -7.35
N GLU A 109 -18.56 2.95 -8.48
CA GLU A 109 -17.85 1.68 -8.67
C GLU A 109 -16.45 1.94 -9.21
N TRP A 110 -15.45 1.21 -8.72
CA TRP A 110 -14.04 1.40 -9.10
C TRP A 110 -13.51 0.24 -9.96
N ASP A 111 -12.79 0.59 -11.03
CA ASP A 111 -11.99 -0.35 -11.80
C ASP A 111 -10.61 -0.42 -11.16
N LEU A 112 -10.36 -1.52 -10.44
CA LEU A 112 -9.08 -1.74 -9.76
C LEU A 112 -7.94 -1.93 -10.74
N ALA A 113 -8.17 -2.64 -11.86
CA ALA A 113 -7.12 -2.93 -12.84
C ALA A 113 -6.61 -1.65 -13.52
N LYS A 114 -7.52 -0.71 -13.78
CA LYS A 114 -7.19 0.58 -14.40
C LYS A 114 -6.93 1.70 -13.39
N ALA A 115 -7.13 1.44 -12.09
CA ALA A 115 -7.05 2.42 -11.01
C ALA A 115 -7.85 3.70 -11.28
N ARG A 116 -9.11 3.56 -11.73
CA ARG A 116 -10.00 4.71 -12.05
C ARG A 116 -11.47 4.40 -11.73
N PRO A 117 -12.36 5.41 -11.65
CA PRO A 117 -13.80 5.17 -11.56
C PRO A 117 -14.30 4.36 -12.77
N LYS A 118 -15.08 3.30 -12.52
CA LYS A 118 -15.71 2.47 -13.56
C LYS A 118 -17.09 3.01 -13.93
N ALA A 119 -17.92 3.26 -12.91
CA ALA A 119 -19.30 3.70 -13.09
C ALA A 119 -19.76 4.58 -11.92
N HIS A 120 -20.75 5.42 -12.18
CA HIS A 120 -21.40 6.26 -11.18
C HIS A 120 -22.91 6.06 -11.25
N ALA A 121 -23.57 5.96 -10.10
CA ALA A 121 -25.03 5.99 -10.02
C ALA A 121 -25.49 6.97 -8.95
N SER A 122 -26.39 7.86 -9.35
CA SER A 122 -27.00 8.89 -8.48
C SER A 122 -28.52 8.90 -8.66
N GLY A 123 -29.23 9.46 -7.69
CA GLY A 123 -30.69 9.57 -7.70
C GLY A 123 -31.23 10.89 -7.20
N GLN A 124 -32.55 11.06 -7.29
CA GLN A 124 -33.27 12.19 -6.70
C GLN A 124 -33.50 11.97 -5.18
N HIS A 125 -32.41 11.90 -4.42
CA HIS A 125 -32.38 11.82 -2.96
C HIS A 125 -31.23 12.67 -2.42
N GLY A 126 -31.20 12.92 -1.11
CA GLY A 126 -30.10 13.64 -0.47
C GLY A 126 -28.78 12.88 -0.49
N ASP A 127 -27.76 13.50 0.11
CA ASP A 127 -26.42 12.94 0.22
C ASP A 127 -26.45 11.58 0.93
N ILE A 128 -25.61 10.66 0.47
CA ILE A 128 -25.49 9.32 1.07
C ILE A 128 -24.48 9.40 2.21
N TRP A 129 -24.87 8.90 3.37
CA TRP A 129 -24.06 8.90 4.60
C TRP A 129 -23.58 7.50 4.97
N CYS A 130 -24.33 6.46 4.59
CA CYS A 130 -23.94 5.08 4.84
C CYS A 130 -24.34 4.16 3.67
N LEU A 131 -23.54 3.13 3.43
CA LEU A 131 -23.73 2.16 2.36
C LEU A 131 -23.51 0.75 2.91
N GLY A 132 -24.37 -0.19 2.54
CA GLY A 132 -24.24 -1.60 2.92
C GLY A 132 -24.59 -2.55 1.77
N LEU A 133 -23.85 -3.66 1.67
CA LEU A 133 -24.16 -4.74 0.75
C LEU A 133 -25.24 -5.64 1.32
N GLN A 134 -26.31 -5.89 0.55
CA GLN A 134 -27.31 -6.87 0.91
C GLN A 134 -26.65 -8.28 0.92
N PRO A 135 -26.75 -9.04 2.03
CA PRO A 135 -26.25 -10.40 2.07
C PRO A 135 -26.86 -11.24 0.94
N ALA A 136 -26.02 -12.00 0.26
CA ALA A 136 -26.48 -12.90 -0.79
C ALA A 136 -27.34 -14.03 -0.19
N PRO A 137 -28.29 -14.59 -0.94
CA PRO A 137 -28.84 -15.89 -0.58
C PRO A 137 -27.78 -16.97 -0.74
N GLU A 138 -27.99 -18.11 -0.09
CA GLU A 138 -27.10 -19.25 -0.17
C GLU A 138 -26.83 -19.63 -1.64
N GLY A 139 -25.53 -19.71 -1.98
CA GLY A 139 -25.07 -20.12 -3.32
C GLY A 139 -25.22 -19.09 -4.43
N GLN A 140 -25.61 -17.83 -4.17
CA GLN A 140 -25.68 -16.79 -5.20
C GLN A 140 -24.81 -15.57 -4.83
N SER A 141 -24.64 -14.67 -5.79
CA SER A 141 -23.97 -13.38 -5.58
C SER A 141 -24.91 -12.34 -4.98
N SER A 142 -24.36 -11.43 -4.18
CA SER A 142 -25.08 -10.24 -3.74
C SER A 142 -25.37 -9.36 -4.94
N SER A 143 -26.64 -8.95 -5.07
CA SER A 143 -27.12 -8.25 -6.26
C SER A 143 -27.53 -6.80 -5.99
N ARG A 144 -27.49 -6.36 -4.73
CA ARG A 144 -28.00 -5.04 -4.32
C ARG A 144 -27.18 -4.36 -3.22
N LEU A 145 -27.11 -3.04 -3.30
CA LEU A 145 -26.60 -2.16 -2.27
C LEU A 145 -27.75 -1.34 -1.67
N VAL A 146 -27.73 -1.12 -0.36
CA VAL A 146 -28.66 -0.22 0.32
C VAL A 146 -27.88 0.97 0.87
N ALA A 147 -28.35 2.17 0.54
CA ALA A 147 -27.78 3.43 0.95
C ALA A 147 -28.75 4.17 1.91
N GLY A 148 -28.22 4.68 3.01
CA GLY A 148 -28.93 5.60 3.91
C GLY A 148 -28.50 7.03 3.65
N THR A 149 -29.47 7.94 3.53
CA THR A 149 -29.22 9.33 3.16
C THR A 149 -29.42 10.30 4.33
N GLY A 150 -28.85 11.49 4.17
CA GLY A 150 -29.03 12.61 5.11
C GLY A 150 -30.47 13.10 5.17
N ASP A 151 -31.28 12.95 4.12
CA ASP A 151 -32.70 13.36 4.15
C ASP A 151 -33.65 12.29 4.73
N GLY A 152 -33.11 11.21 5.30
CA GLY A 152 -33.89 10.15 5.94
C GLY A 152 -34.54 9.20 4.93
N CYS A 153 -33.88 8.96 3.79
CA CYS A 153 -34.30 7.98 2.80
C CYS A 153 -33.43 6.73 2.86
N LEU A 154 -34.04 5.58 2.60
CA LEU A 154 -33.32 4.37 2.21
C LEU A 154 -33.44 4.20 0.71
N VAL A 155 -32.32 4.01 0.05
CA VAL A 155 -32.22 3.90 -1.40
C VAL A 155 -31.60 2.57 -1.76
N LEU A 156 -32.15 1.91 -2.78
CA LEU A 156 -31.70 0.61 -3.26
C LEU A 156 -31.05 0.78 -4.63
N TYR A 157 -29.81 0.28 -4.75
CA TYR A 157 -29.07 0.19 -6.01
C TYR A 157 -28.94 -1.27 -6.41
N SER A 158 -29.07 -1.55 -7.71
CA SER A 158 -28.74 -2.85 -8.30
C SER A 158 -27.29 -2.85 -8.74
N ILE A 159 -26.63 -4.00 -8.54
CA ILE A 159 -25.30 -4.32 -9.05
C ILE A 159 -25.32 -5.59 -9.92
N GLU A 160 -26.51 -6.01 -10.37
CA GLU A 160 -26.73 -7.14 -11.28
C GLU A 160 -26.04 -6.87 -12.64
N ASP A 161 -25.63 -7.95 -13.32
CA ASP A 161 -25.05 -7.90 -14.67
C ASP A 161 -23.83 -6.97 -14.82
N GLU A 162 -23.04 -6.84 -13.75
CA GLU A 162 -21.89 -5.93 -13.65
C GLU A 162 -22.20 -4.43 -13.83
N GLU A 163 -23.48 -4.04 -13.74
CA GLU A 163 -23.92 -2.66 -13.89
C GLU A 163 -24.36 -2.07 -12.55
N LEU A 164 -23.83 -0.88 -12.22
CA LEU A 164 -24.28 -0.09 -11.08
C LEU A 164 -25.41 0.84 -11.52
N ARG A 165 -26.62 0.63 -10.98
CA ARG A 165 -27.77 1.51 -11.26
C ARG A 165 -28.66 1.72 -10.06
N LEU A 166 -29.24 2.91 -9.96
CA LEU A 166 -30.30 3.19 -9.00
C LEU A 166 -31.52 2.33 -9.34
N GLN A 167 -31.99 1.52 -8.39
CA GLN A 167 -33.20 0.71 -8.59
C GLN A 167 -34.45 1.46 -8.15
N ARG A 168 -34.51 1.92 -6.89
CA ARG A 168 -35.63 2.71 -6.35
C ARG A 168 -35.31 3.30 -4.97
N VAL A 169 -36.08 4.32 -4.58
CA VAL A 169 -36.15 4.78 -3.19
C VAL A 169 -37.09 3.84 -2.42
N LEU A 170 -36.58 3.20 -1.37
CA LEU A 170 -37.28 2.20 -0.55
C LEU A 170 -38.11 2.85 0.56
N VAL A 171 -37.52 3.81 1.26
CA VAL A 171 -38.14 4.52 2.39
C VAL A 171 -37.90 6.01 2.21
N LYS A 172 -38.89 6.84 2.51
CA LYS A 172 -38.78 8.30 2.56
C LYS A 172 -39.39 8.81 3.85
N ASN A 173 -38.57 9.37 4.73
CA ASN A 173 -39.07 9.94 5.97
C ASN A 173 -39.75 11.29 5.69
N PRO A 174 -41.04 11.47 6.03
CA PRO A 174 -41.79 12.68 5.71
C PRO A 174 -41.23 13.92 6.40
N LEU A 175 -40.55 13.77 7.55
CA LEU A 175 -40.08 14.90 8.34
C LEU A 175 -38.74 15.48 7.88
N LYS A 176 -38.01 14.81 6.97
CA LYS A 176 -36.67 15.19 6.42
C LYS A 176 -35.62 15.67 7.44
N LYS A 177 -35.84 15.47 8.75
CA LYS A 177 -35.00 15.93 9.85
C LYS A 177 -34.10 14.85 10.44
N VAL A 178 -34.29 13.59 10.01
CA VAL A 178 -33.57 12.44 10.56
C VAL A 178 -32.57 11.94 9.54
N HIS A 179 -31.28 12.14 9.82
CA HIS A 179 -30.18 11.59 9.03
C HIS A 179 -30.00 10.10 9.35
N PHE A 180 -29.85 9.27 8.32
CA PHE A 180 -29.42 7.86 8.45
C PHE A 180 -27.91 7.80 8.38
N VAL A 181 -27.26 7.45 9.49
CA VAL A 181 -25.81 7.64 9.69
C VAL A 181 -25.04 6.33 9.56
N SER A 182 -25.64 5.21 9.94
CA SER A 182 -24.99 3.90 9.89
C SER A 182 -25.95 2.80 9.46
N ILE A 183 -25.42 1.73 8.88
CA ILE A 183 -26.21 0.64 8.30
C ILE A 183 -25.52 -0.71 8.54
N ALA A 184 -26.32 -1.73 8.86
CA ALA A 184 -25.89 -3.11 8.93
C ALA A 184 -27.05 -4.04 8.54
N PHE A 185 -26.74 -5.22 8.02
CA PHE A 185 -27.76 -6.22 7.71
C PHE A 185 -27.81 -7.29 8.80
N GLN A 186 -29.01 -7.55 9.30
CA GLN A 186 -29.24 -8.67 10.21
C GLN A 186 -29.53 -9.97 9.45
N SER A 187 -30.20 -9.84 8.31
CA SER A 187 -30.41 -10.92 7.35
C SER A 187 -30.55 -10.32 5.96
N ARG A 188 -30.70 -11.16 4.92
CA ARG A 188 -30.89 -10.70 3.54
C ARG A 188 -31.97 -9.62 3.39
N HIS A 189 -33.07 -9.70 4.14
CA HIS A 189 -34.20 -8.79 3.99
C HIS A 189 -34.42 -7.84 5.15
N VAL A 190 -33.57 -7.89 6.18
CA VAL A 190 -33.71 -7.05 7.37
C VAL A 190 -32.48 -6.18 7.52
N VAL A 191 -32.69 -4.88 7.37
CA VAL A 191 -31.65 -3.85 7.48
C VAL A 191 -31.84 -3.04 8.76
N VAL A 192 -30.76 -2.83 9.48
CA VAL A 192 -30.67 -2.05 10.72
C VAL A 192 -29.98 -0.74 10.40
N VAL A 193 -30.59 0.37 10.79
CA VAL A 193 -30.15 1.73 10.46
C VAL A 193 -30.03 2.55 11.73
N GLY A 194 -28.84 3.08 12.01
CA GLY A 194 -28.62 4.06 13.07
C GLY A 194 -28.99 5.47 12.59
N CYS A 195 -29.70 6.22 13.41
CA CYS A 195 -30.20 7.55 13.09
C CYS A 195 -29.60 8.64 13.99
N SER A 196 -29.74 9.89 13.56
CA SER A 196 -29.34 11.09 14.32
C SER A 196 -30.34 11.52 15.40
N ASP A 197 -31.53 10.93 15.45
CA ASP A 197 -32.61 11.24 16.40
C ASP A 197 -32.62 10.31 17.63
N GLY A 198 -31.50 9.64 17.92
CA GLY A 198 -31.37 8.67 19.01
C GLY A 198 -32.13 7.38 18.76
N SER A 199 -32.56 7.12 17.52
CA SER A 199 -33.24 5.88 17.17
C SER A 199 -32.38 4.93 16.34
N ILE A 200 -32.66 3.64 16.48
CA ILE A 200 -32.19 2.60 15.57
C ILE A 200 -33.45 2.00 14.94
N ARG A 201 -33.53 2.07 13.62
CA ARG A 201 -34.71 1.67 12.85
C ARG A 201 -34.41 0.43 12.03
N ILE A 202 -35.39 -0.45 11.97
CA ILE A 202 -35.25 -1.76 11.34
C ILE A 202 -36.27 -1.82 10.21
N PHE A 203 -35.79 -2.05 9.00
CA PHE A 203 -36.63 -2.04 7.80
C PHE A 203 -36.56 -3.38 7.07
N ASN A 204 -37.67 -3.72 6.43
CA ASN A 204 -37.71 -4.82 5.47
C ASN A 204 -37.32 -4.30 4.07
N THR A 205 -36.28 -4.88 3.46
CA THR A 205 -35.77 -4.39 2.16
C THR A 205 -36.68 -4.73 0.97
N ARG A 206 -37.64 -5.65 1.12
CA ARG A 206 -38.56 -6.05 0.04
C ARG A 206 -39.64 -5.00 -0.21
N ASN A 207 -40.22 -4.44 0.84
CA ASN A 207 -41.37 -3.54 0.77
C ASN A 207 -41.13 -2.17 1.44
N GLY A 208 -40.01 -1.99 2.16
CA GLY A 208 -39.68 -0.75 2.86
C GLY A 208 -40.42 -0.54 4.18
N SER A 209 -41.14 -1.54 4.69
CA SER A 209 -41.87 -1.39 5.95
C SER A 209 -40.91 -1.32 7.14
N GLU A 210 -41.16 -0.39 8.07
CA GLU A 210 -40.48 -0.33 9.37
C GLU A 210 -40.96 -1.49 10.26
N ILE A 211 -40.07 -2.44 10.56
CA ILE A 211 -40.34 -3.60 11.41
C ILE A 211 -40.37 -3.17 12.88
N ARG A 212 -39.37 -2.40 13.31
CA ARG A 212 -39.23 -1.88 14.68
C ARG A 212 -38.45 -0.57 14.71
N LYS A 213 -38.75 0.23 15.74
CA LYS A 213 -37.99 1.38 16.19
C LYS A 213 -37.47 1.13 17.59
N MET A 214 -36.15 1.08 17.74
CA MET A 214 -35.47 1.07 19.03
C MET A 214 -35.05 2.51 19.35
N THR A 215 -35.19 2.94 20.60
CA THR A 215 -34.88 4.32 21.01
C THR A 215 -33.88 4.30 22.16
N LEU A 216 -32.83 5.09 22.04
CA LEU A 216 -31.89 5.33 23.12
C LEU A 216 -32.52 6.35 24.09
N GLY A 217 -32.40 6.10 25.39
CA GLY A 217 -32.83 7.06 26.39
C GLY A 217 -32.02 8.36 26.29
N ARG A 218 -32.60 9.47 26.80
CA ARG A 218 -31.89 10.76 26.89
C ARG A 218 -30.60 10.64 27.67
N ASP A 219 -29.64 11.50 27.37
CA ASP A 219 -28.40 11.58 28.14
C ASP A 219 -28.73 11.87 29.62
N LEU A 220 -28.17 11.05 30.51
CA LEU A 220 -28.30 11.18 31.96
C LEU A 220 -27.41 12.32 32.51
N ILE A 221 -26.45 12.79 31.72
CA ILE A 221 -25.41 13.76 32.10
C ILE A 221 -25.82 15.21 31.73
N GLY A 222 -26.99 15.42 31.15
CA GLY A 222 -27.50 16.75 30.80
C GLY A 222 -27.01 17.30 29.46
N GLY A 223 -26.44 16.45 28.60
CA GLY A 223 -26.02 16.77 27.24
C GLY A 223 -27.15 16.85 26.21
N ALA A 224 -26.75 17.04 24.94
CA ALA A 224 -27.60 17.40 23.79
C ALA A 224 -28.89 16.56 23.67
N LYS A 225 -29.98 17.22 23.25
CA LYS A 225 -31.32 16.62 23.15
C LYS A 225 -31.42 15.46 22.14
N ASP A 226 -30.48 15.35 21.21
CA ASP A 226 -30.52 14.39 20.08
C ASP A 226 -29.24 13.53 20.05
N VAL A 227 -29.32 12.29 20.55
CA VAL A 227 -28.21 11.32 20.54
C VAL A 227 -27.99 10.80 19.12
N ILE A 228 -26.78 10.80 18.60
CA ILE A 228 -26.48 10.24 17.27
C ILE A 228 -25.99 8.80 17.42
N VAL A 229 -26.54 7.87 16.63
CA VAL A 229 -26.06 6.49 16.53
C VAL A 229 -25.07 6.36 15.36
N TRP A 230 -23.80 6.63 15.64
CA TRP A 230 -22.72 6.68 14.65
C TRP A 230 -22.40 5.32 14.03
N CYS A 231 -22.56 4.23 14.76
CA CYS A 231 -22.24 2.90 14.24
C CYS A 231 -23.19 1.81 14.73
N VAL A 232 -23.49 0.86 13.84
CA VAL A 232 -24.25 -0.36 14.13
C VAL A 232 -23.55 -1.56 13.48
N LYS A 233 -23.54 -2.70 14.18
CA LYS A 233 -23.09 -4.00 13.67
C LYS A 233 -24.03 -5.09 14.16
N VAL A 234 -24.08 -6.20 13.42
CA VAL A 234 -24.85 -7.38 13.80
C VAL A 234 -23.88 -8.52 14.11
N LEU A 235 -24.10 -9.20 15.23
CA LEU A 235 -23.37 -10.37 15.66
C LEU A 235 -23.84 -11.63 14.93
N ALA A 236 -23.02 -12.68 14.91
CA ALA A 236 -23.37 -13.95 14.25
C ALA A 236 -24.67 -14.60 14.79
N ASN A 237 -25.03 -14.35 16.05
CA ASN A 237 -26.28 -14.83 16.66
C ASN A 237 -27.51 -13.97 16.34
N GLY A 238 -27.33 -12.88 15.58
CA GLY A 238 -28.38 -11.94 15.19
C GLY A 238 -28.57 -10.74 16.12
N ASP A 239 -27.87 -10.68 17.26
CA ASP A 239 -27.91 -9.53 18.16
C ASP A 239 -27.27 -8.30 17.52
N ILE A 240 -27.75 -7.12 17.93
CA ILE A 240 -27.29 -5.84 17.37
C ILE A 240 -26.39 -5.15 18.40
N VAL A 241 -25.29 -4.58 17.93
CA VAL A 241 -24.39 -3.74 18.72
C VAL A 241 -24.42 -2.34 18.13
N SER A 242 -24.59 -1.32 18.98
CA SER A 242 -24.56 0.08 18.56
C SER A 242 -23.59 0.91 19.39
N GLY A 243 -22.96 1.88 18.75
CA GLY A 243 -22.16 2.92 19.40
C GLY A 243 -22.76 4.29 19.12
N ASP A 244 -22.83 5.14 20.14
CA ASP A 244 -23.50 6.44 20.08
C ASP A 244 -22.63 7.62 20.54
N SER A 245 -23.15 8.83 20.29
CA SER A 245 -22.52 10.12 20.67
C SER A 245 -22.32 10.32 22.18
N THR A 246 -22.96 9.53 23.05
CA THR A 246 -22.75 9.62 24.51
C THR A 246 -21.59 8.75 25.00
N GLY A 247 -20.85 8.11 24.08
CA GLY A 247 -19.72 7.23 24.39
C GLY A 247 -20.14 5.85 24.89
N GLN A 248 -21.38 5.45 24.62
CA GLN A 248 -21.92 4.18 25.07
C GLN A 248 -21.93 3.14 23.95
N VAL A 249 -21.71 1.90 24.36
CA VAL A 249 -21.92 0.72 23.55
C VAL A 249 -23.15 0.00 24.08
N CYS A 250 -24.16 -0.17 23.25
CA CYS A 250 -25.41 -0.84 23.60
C CYS A 250 -25.53 -2.18 22.87
N ILE A 251 -26.03 -3.19 23.58
CA ILE A 251 -26.32 -4.53 23.05
C ILE A 251 -27.84 -4.68 23.02
N TRP A 252 -28.37 -5.09 21.88
CA TRP A 252 -29.80 -5.26 21.65
C TRP A 252 -30.07 -6.70 21.24
N ASP A 253 -31.09 -7.31 21.86
CA ASP A 253 -31.53 -8.65 21.50
C ASP A 253 -32.10 -8.65 20.07
N GLY A 254 -31.54 -9.50 19.20
CA GLY A 254 -31.87 -9.50 17.78
C GLY A 254 -33.30 -9.95 17.44
N LYS A 255 -33.99 -10.62 18.37
CA LYS A 255 -35.32 -11.20 18.14
C LYS A 255 -36.43 -10.26 18.62
N THR A 256 -36.26 -9.71 19.80
CA THR A 256 -37.20 -8.84 20.49
C THR A 256 -36.95 -7.36 20.20
N TYR A 257 -35.74 -7.02 19.74
CA TYR A 257 -35.29 -5.65 19.50
C TYR A 257 -35.37 -4.78 20.76
N THR A 258 -35.07 -5.38 21.90
CA THR A 258 -35.01 -4.72 23.20
C THR A 258 -33.56 -4.53 23.63
N GLN A 259 -33.28 -3.46 24.39
CA GLN A 259 -31.95 -3.20 24.89
C GLN A 259 -31.60 -4.20 25.99
N ALA A 260 -30.68 -5.12 25.71
CA ALA A 260 -30.21 -6.10 26.68
C ALA A 260 -29.14 -5.51 27.62
N GLN A 261 -28.28 -4.63 27.09
CA GLN A 261 -27.19 -4.05 27.87
C GLN A 261 -26.82 -2.63 27.40
N ARG A 262 -26.35 -1.82 28.36
CA ARG A 262 -25.74 -0.50 28.14
C ARG A 262 -24.37 -0.49 28.82
N ILE A 263 -23.32 -0.15 28.09
CA ILE A 263 -21.94 -0.14 28.61
C ILE A 263 -21.33 1.25 28.36
N GLN A 264 -21.18 2.04 29.42
CA GLN A 264 -20.43 3.30 29.35
C GLN A 264 -18.95 2.98 29.17
N SER A 265 -18.42 3.23 27.98
CA SER A 265 -17.11 2.71 27.58
C SER A 265 -16.13 3.80 27.21
N HIS A 266 -16.61 4.78 26.44
CA HIS A 266 -15.87 5.95 25.98
C HIS A 266 -16.31 7.20 26.72
N SER A 267 -15.45 8.21 26.72
CA SER A 267 -15.74 9.54 27.29
C SER A 267 -16.28 10.55 26.28
N GLN A 268 -16.25 10.20 24.99
CA GLN A 268 -16.79 10.93 23.84
C GLN A 268 -17.40 9.88 22.87
N ASP A 269 -17.95 10.34 21.74
CA ASP A 269 -18.63 9.57 20.70
C ASP A 269 -17.92 8.26 20.33
N VAL A 270 -18.71 7.18 20.19
CA VAL A 270 -18.26 5.90 19.62
C VAL A 270 -18.47 5.93 18.12
N LEU A 271 -17.39 6.08 17.34
CA LEU A 271 -17.46 6.30 15.90
C LEU A 271 -17.51 4.98 15.10
N SER A 272 -16.90 3.91 15.61
CA SER A 272 -16.78 2.67 14.86
C SER A 272 -16.84 1.41 15.73
N LEU A 273 -17.28 0.32 15.12
CA LEU A 273 -17.37 -1.02 15.72
C LEU A 273 -16.84 -2.08 14.76
N ALA A 274 -16.08 -3.03 15.29
CA ALA A 274 -15.71 -4.28 14.63
C ALA A 274 -16.08 -5.46 15.51
N VAL A 275 -16.42 -6.58 14.87
CA VAL A 275 -16.88 -7.80 15.53
C VAL A 275 -16.08 -8.96 14.95
N SER A 276 -15.71 -9.93 15.79
CA SER A 276 -15.12 -11.19 15.33
C SER A 276 -16.14 -12.03 14.55
N ALA A 277 -15.66 -12.85 13.61
CA ALA A 277 -16.49 -13.70 12.77
C ALA A 277 -17.31 -14.72 13.59
N ASP A 278 -16.77 -15.18 14.72
CA ASP A 278 -17.45 -16.07 15.67
C ASP A 278 -18.42 -15.34 16.62
N GLY A 279 -18.44 -14.00 16.62
CA GLY A 279 -19.28 -13.18 17.49
C GLY A 279 -18.89 -13.18 18.97
N THR A 280 -17.66 -13.60 19.32
CA THR A 280 -17.17 -13.68 20.71
C THR A 280 -16.46 -12.42 21.21
N ALA A 281 -15.97 -11.58 20.30
CA ALA A 281 -15.26 -10.34 20.61
C ALA A 281 -15.85 -9.14 19.85
N ILE A 282 -15.91 -8.01 20.55
CA ILE A 282 -16.29 -6.70 19.98
C ILE A 282 -15.13 -5.73 20.22
N PHE A 283 -14.83 -4.92 19.22
CA PHE A 283 -13.95 -3.76 19.33
C PHE A 283 -14.75 -2.49 19.06
N SER A 284 -14.54 -1.46 19.88
CA SER A 284 -15.06 -0.12 19.63
C SER A 284 -13.94 0.91 19.55
N GLY A 285 -14.10 1.88 18.66
CA GLY A 285 -13.21 3.02 18.47
C GLY A 285 -14.00 4.32 18.66
N GLY A 286 -13.42 5.28 19.37
CA GLY A 286 -14.10 6.52 19.71
C GLY A 286 -13.30 7.78 19.42
N MET A 287 -13.99 8.92 19.50
CA MET A 287 -13.41 10.26 19.39
C MET A 287 -12.39 10.54 20.50
N ASP A 288 -12.55 9.89 21.65
CA ASP A 288 -11.63 9.94 22.80
C ASP A 288 -10.29 9.21 22.58
N ARG A 289 -10.04 8.76 21.34
CA ARG A 289 -8.82 8.09 20.85
C ARG A 289 -8.61 6.70 21.43
N LYS A 290 -9.59 6.18 22.19
CA LYS A 290 -9.49 4.84 22.79
C LYS A 290 -10.02 3.81 21.81
N THR A 291 -9.41 2.64 21.89
CA THR A 291 -9.94 1.38 21.35
C THR A 291 -10.20 0.46 22.53
N ILE A 292 -11.38 -0.16 22.56
CA ILE A 292 -11.86 -0.96 23.69
C ILE A 292 -12.26 -2.35 23.21
N LEU A 293 -11.81 -3.39 23.93
CA LEU A 293 -12.20 -4.78 23.71
C LEU A 293 -13.30 -5.19 24.69
N TYR A 294 -14.31 -5.89 24.17
CA TYR A 294 -15.34 -6.55 24.95
C TYR A 294 -15.36 -8.05 24.63
N LYS A 295 -15.54 -8.87 25.66
CA LYS A 295 -15.78 -10.33 25.56
C LYS A 295 -17.02 -10.70 26.41
N ARG A 296 -17.61 -11.85 26.13
CA ARG A 296 -18.73 -12.40 26.94
C ARG A 296 -18.21 -12.99 28.26
N LEU A 297 -18.90 -12.69 29.37
CA LEU A 297 -18.51 -13.14 30.72
C LEU A 297 -18.93 -14.59 30.99
N GLY A 298 -18.01 -15.55 31.13
CA GLY A 298 -18.36 -16.92 31.57
C GLY A 298 -18.61 -17.94 30.45
N GLY A 299 -17.96 -17.77 29.30
CA GLY A 299 -17.94 -18.74 28.20
C GLY A 299 -19.14 -18.65 27.24
N HIS A 300 -19.33 -19.68 26.42
CA HIS A 300 -20.23 -19.69 25.26
C HIS A 300 -21.73 -19.50 25.59
N ASN A 301 -22.14 -19.77 26.84
CA ASN A 301 -23.53 -19.71 27.29
C ASN A 301 -23.93 -18.37 27.93
N SER A 302 -22.99 -17.45 28.10
CA SER A 302 -23.30 -16.15 28.69
C SER A 302 -23.75 -15.14 27.67
N THR A 303 -24.80 -14.40 28.02
CA THR A 303 -25.37 -13.33 27.19
C THR A 303 -24.82 -11.95 27.52
N ARG A 304 -24.00 -11.83 28.59
CA ARG A 304 -23.56 -10.54 29.14
C ARG A 304 -22.15 -10.20 28.70
N TRP A 305 -21.99 -8.99 28.15
CA TRP A 305 -20.71 -8.47 27.67
C TRP A 305 -19.99 -7.68 28.75
N SER A 306 -18.66 -7.76 28.79
CA SER A 306 -17.83 -6.93 29.65
C SER A 306 -16.67 -6.33 28.89
N LYS A 307 -16.36 -5.07 29.23
CA LYS A 307 -15.11 -4.42 28.84
C LYS A 307 -13.93 -5.19 29.47
N VAL A 308 -13.05 -5.71 28.61
CA VAL A 308 -11.83 -6.42 29.02
C VAL A 308 -10.73 -5.42 29.31
N PHE A 309 -10.33 -4.65 28.30
CA PHE A 309 -9.35 -3.57 28.44
C PHE A 309 -9.61 -2.46 27.42
N HIS A 310 -8.93 -1.34 27.60
CA HIS A 310 -8.88 -0.27 26.61
C HIS A 310 -7.46 0.25 26.46
N ARG A 311 -7.13 0.76 25.27
CA ARG A 311 -5.83 1.36 24.98
C ARG A 311 -6.00 2.51 24.00
N ARG A 312 -5.15 3.53 24.11
CA ARG A 312 -5.01 4.58 23.08
C ARG A 312 -3.91 4.15 22.13
N TYR A 313 -4.32 3.64 20.97
CA TYR A 313 -3.38 3.31 19.89
C TYR A 313 -3.13 4.51 18.98
N HIS A 314 -4.19 5.26 18.69
CA HIS A 314 -4.16 6.44 17.85
C HIS A 314 -3.84 7.70 18.65
N SER A 315 -3.25 8.68 17.96
CA SER A 315 -3.02 10.02 18.50
C SER A 315 -4.26 10.92 18.39
N HIS A 316 -5.19 10.54 17.50
CA HIS A 316 -6.47 11.19 17.19
C HIS A 316 -7.63 10.18 17.24
N ASP A 317 -8.82 10.65 16.89
CA ASP A 317 -10.06 9.87 16.87
C ASP A 317 -9.94 8.57 16.06
N VAL A 318 -10.66 7.53 16.48
CA VAL A 318 -10.71 6.24 15.77
C VAL A 318 -11.98 6.19 14.94
N LYS A 319 -11.91 6.68 13.70
CA LYS A 319 -13.06 6.82 12.77
C LYS A 319 -13.52 5.48 12.18
N ALA A 320 -12.61 4.56 11.91
CA ALA A 320 -12.92 3.32 11.21
C ALA A 320 -12.26 2.09 11.85
N LEU A 321 -12.99 0.97 11.84
CA LEU A 321 -12.53 -0.35 12.24
C LEU A 321 -12.99 -1.41 11.23
N ALA A 322 -12.11 -2.32 10.85
CA ALA A 322 -12.44 -3.49 10.03
C ALA A 322 -11.74 -4.73 10.57
N ALA A 323 -12.47 -5.83 10.74
CA ALA A 323 -11.94 -7.11 11.18
C ALA A 323 -11.65 -8.04 10.00
N PHE A 324 -10.60 -8.85 10.12
CA PHE A 324 -10.28 -9.95 9.23
C PHE A 324 -9.85 -11.18 10.02
N GLU A 325 -10.45 -12.32 9.70
CA GLU A 325 -10.06 -13.63 10.24
C GLU A 325 -9.98 -14.68 9.13
N GLY A 326 -8.83 -15.34 8.99
CA GLY A 326 -8.62 -16.33 7.94
C GLY A 326 -7.14 -16.57 7.69
N ARG A 327 -6.77 -17.71 7.12
CA ARG A 327 -5.36 -18.05 6.78
C ARG A 327 -4.39 -18.00 7.97
N GLY A 328 -4.88 -18.30 9.17
CA GLY A 328 -4.10 -18.13 10.40
C GLY A 328 -4.02 -16.69 10.92
N MET A 329 -4.41 -15.70 10.12
CA MET A 329 -4.50 -14.31 10.57
C MET A 329 -5.81 -14.04 11.32
N SER A 330 -5.73 -13.19 12.34
CA SER A 330 -6.87 -12.71 13.11
C SER A 330 -6.57 -11.31 13.61
N VAL A 331 -7.10 -10.30 12.91
CA VAL A 331 -6.75 -8.89 13.12
C VAL A 331 -7.96 -7.97 13.06
N VAL A 332 -7.85 -6.83 13.74
CA VAL A 332 -8.66 -5.64 13.52
C VAL A 332 -7.75 -4.53 13.05
N VAL A 333 -8.07 -3.91 11.93
CA VAL A 333 -7.40 -2.70 11.46
C VAL A 333 -8.22 -1.50 11.87
N SER A 334 -7.57 -0.53 12.51
CA SER A 334 -8.15 0.74 12.93
C SER A 334 -7.52 1.90 12.16
N GLY A 335 -8.31 2.94 11.91
CA GLY A 335 -7.88 4.14 11.19
C GLY A 335 -8.62 5.38 11.70
N GLY A 336 -7.96 6.53 11.59
CA GLY A 336 -8.45 7.79 12.16
C GLY A 336 -7.83 9.02 11.52
N SER A 337 -8.00 10.18 12.18
CA SER A 337 -7.46 11.45 11.67
C SER A 337 -5.93 11.55 11.71
N ASP A 338 -5.25 10.58 12.33
CA ASP A 338 -3.78 10.50 12.34
C ASP A 338 -3.17 9.75 11.15
N ALA A 339 -3.99 9.44 10.14
CA ALA A 339 -3.60 8.88 8.85
C ALA A 339 -2.89 7.51 8.89
N SER A 340 -2.54 6.98 10.06
CA SER A 340 -1.82 5.72 10.22
C SER A 340 -2.81 4.58 10.44
N PRO A 341 -2.85 3.55 9.57
CA PRO A 341 -3.55 2.32 9.88
C PRO A 341 -2.84 1.60 11.03
N ILE A 342 -3.60 1.12 12.02
CA ILE A 342 -3.06 0.32 13.12
C ILE A 342 -3.69 -1.07 13.09
N VAL A 343 -2.85 -2.10 13.06
CA VAL A 343 -3.25 -3.50 13.06
C VAL A 343 -3.18 -4.03 14.49
N ILE A 344 -4.30 -4.50 15.00
CA ILE A 344 -4.48 -5.00 16.36
C ILE A 344 -4.77 -6.50 16.28
N PRO A 345 -4.08 -7.35 17.05
CA PRO A 345 -4.40 -8.78 17.13
C PRO A 345 -5.81 -8.96 17.71
N LEU A 346 -6.70 -9.66 17.01
CA LEU A 346 -8.11 -9.80 17.41
C LEU A 346 -8.27 -10.86 18.50
N ARG A 347 -7.84 -12.11 18.23
CA ARG A 347 -7.88 -13.22 19.22
C ARG A 347 -6.86 -13.02 20.34
N GLU A 348 -5.64 -12.64 19.95
CA GLU A 348 -4.48 -12.43 20.83
C GLU A 348 -4.39 -10.99 21.37
N ALA A 349 -5.54 -10.30 21.47
CA ALA A 349 -5.62 -8.93 21.96
C ALA A 349 -5.14 -8.83 23.42
N GLY A 350 -4.04 -8.12 23.65
CA GLY A 350 -3.42 -8.04 24.98
C GLY A 350 -2.38 -9.13 25.24
N LEU A 351 -2.10 -9.99 24.25
CA LEU A 351 -1.03 -11.00 24.24
C LEU A 351 0.03 -10.69 23.17
N GLU A 352 -0.38 -10.20 22.02
CA GLU A 352 0.50 -9.75 20.94
C GLU A 352 0.60 -8.22 20.85
N ASN A 353 1.72 -7.73 20.32
CA ASN A 353 1.89 -6.32 20.01
C ASN A 353 0.99 -5.91 18.84
N HIS A 354 0.38 -4.73 18.94
CA HIS A 354 -0.19 -4.06 17.78
C HIS A 354 0.93 -3.59 16.84
N ARG A 355 0.58 -3.31 15.58
CA ARG A 355 1.50 -2.78 14.58
C ARG A 355 0.92 -1.51 13.95
N GLN A 356 1.64 -0.41 14.07
CA GLN A 356 1.34 0.81 13.31
C GLN A 356 1.97 0.71 11.92
N LEU A 357 1.14 0.81 10.87
CA LEU A 357 1.60 0.88 9.49
C LEU A 357 2.01 2.33 9.14
N SER A 358 2.85 2.49 8.13
CA SER A 358 3.29 3.80 7.65
C SER A 358 2.08 4.62 7.16
N HIS A 359 2.00 5.89 7.56
CA HIS A 359 1.09 6.88 6.96
C HIS A 359 1.61 7.44 5.64
N LEU A 360 2.90 7.23 5.36
CA LEU A 360 3.53 7.64 4.10
C LEU A 360 3.33 6.55 3.05
N PRO A 361 3.07 6.93 1.78
CA PRO A 361 2.83 5.98 0.70
C PRO A 361 4.05 5.07 0.47
N GLN A 362 3.80 3.85 -0.01
CA GLN A 362 4.84 2.90 -0.42
C GLN A 362 5.56 3.42 -1.66
N SER A 363 4.81 3.89 -2.67
CA SER A 363 5.37 4.66 -3.78
C SER A 363 5.97 5.96 -3.24
N THR A 364 7.14 6.33 -3.72
CA THR A 364 7.87 7.51 -3.21
C THR A 364 7.57 8.73 -4.08
N PRO A 365 6.78 9.71 -3.60
CA PRO A 365 6.50 10.95 -4.33
C PRO A 365 7.67 11.94 -4.19
N LEU A 366 8.88 11.45 -4.46
CA LEU A 366 10.13 12.18 -4.34
C LEU A 366 11.07 11.71 -5.46
N VAL A 367 11.50 12.65 -6.29
CA VAL A 367 12.52 12.41 -7.33
C VAL A 367 13.57 13.52 -7.27
N SER A 368 14.75 13.26 -7.80
CA SER A 368 15.81 14.25 -7.95
C SER A 368 16.23 14.38 -9.39
N ALA A 369 16.69 15.56 -9.79
CA ALA A 369 17.57 15.73 -10.94
C ALA A 369 19.01 15.85 -10.41
N PRO A 370 19.80 14.75 -10.41
CA PRO A 370 21.05 14.72 -9.66
C PRO A 370 22.08 15.73 -10.17
N LYS A 371 22.16 15.95 -11.49
CA LYS A 371 23.12 16.89 -12.12
C LYS A 371 22.75 18.36 -11.86
N ALA A 372 21.45 18.67 -11.80
CA ALA A 372 20.96 20.00 -11.47
C ALA A 372 20.90 20.26 -9.96
N ARG A 373 21.14 19.25 -9.13
CA ARG A 373 20.97 19.25 -7.66
C ARG A 373 19.59 19.74 -7.22
N LEU A 374 18.56 19.27 -7.90
CA LEU A 374 17.16 19.61 -7.61
C LEU A 374 16.46 18.41 -6.98
N ALA A 375 15.60 18.67 -5.99
CA ALA A 375 14.67 17.71 -5.42
C ALA A 375 13.23 18.13 -5.72
N PHE A 376 12.38 17.16 -6.03
CA PHE A 376 10.98 17.34 -6.43
C PHE A 376 10.08 16.44 -5.62
N SER A 377 8.97 16.98 -5.13
CA SER A 377 7.92 16.20 -4.49
C SER A 377 6.56 16.74 -4.90
N TRP A 378 5.55 15.88 -4.88
CA TRP A 378 4.21 16.22 -5.32
C TRP A 378 3.14 15.56 -4.45
N TRP A 379 1.99 16.20 -4.37
CA TRP A 379 0.78 15.70 -3.72
C TRP A 379 -0.42 16.52 -4.17
N GLY A 380 -1.61 15.92 -4.15
CA GLY A 380 -2.80 16.56 -4.70
C GLY A 380 -2.52 17.05 -6.12
N ARG A 381 -2.61 18.36 -6.34
CA ARG A 381 -2.27 19.00 -7.64
C ARG A 381 -1.04 19.91 -7.57
N GLU A 382 -0.26 19.83 -6.50
CA GLU A 382 0.92 20.68 -6.31
C GLU A 382 2.21 19.91 -6.57
N ILE A 383 3.17 20.60 -7.20
CA ILE A 383 4.57 20.16 -7.32
C ILE A 383 5.44 21.20 -6.64
N HIS A 384 6.33 20.75 -5.79
CA HIS A 384 7.28 21.58 -5.06
C HIS A 384 8.69 21.23 -5.50
N ILE A 385 9.50 22.27 -5.76
CA ILE A 385 10.84 22.14 -6.33
C ILE A 385 11.82 22.85 -5.41
N TRP A 386 12.85 22.13 -4.98
CA TRP A 386 13.91 22.63 -4.11
C TRP A 386 15.28 22.50 -4.77
N LYS A 387 16.14 23.50 -4.55
CA LYS A 387 17.57 23.44 -4.84
C LYS A 387 18.31 23.01 -3.58
N VAL A 388 19.17 22.02 -3.72
CA VAL A 388 20.04 21.56 -2.62
C VAL A 388 21.47 22.04 -2.89
N PRO A 389 22.02 22.92 -2.05
CA PRO A 389 23.36 23.46 -2.24
C PRO A 389 24.41 22.36 -2.07
N GLU A 390 25.58 22.58 -2.67
CA GLU A 390 26.75 21.70 -2.48
C GLU A 390 27.38 21.89 -1.10
N ARG A 391 27.94 20.82 -0.53
CA ARG A 391 28.71 20.91 0.72
C ARG A 391 30.13 21.39 0.38
N SER A 392 30.59 22.44 1.05
CA SER A 392 32.00 22.84 0.98
C SER A 392 32.87 21.85 1.76
N SER A 393 33.98 21.42 1.17
CA SER A 393 34.91 20.43 1.74
C SER A 393 35.82 20.96 2.87
N ASP A 394 35.76 22.25 3.21
CA ASP A 394 36.73 22.89 4.12
C ASP A 394 36.41 22.81 5.63
N SER A 395 35.42 22.01 6.04
CA SER A 395 35.02 21.91 7.46
C SER A 395 35.71 20.77 8.22
N THR A 396 37.04 20.85 8.34
CA THR A 396 37.84 20.00 9.27
C THR A 396 38.27 20.72 10.56
N GLY A 397 37.63 21.85 10.91
CA GLY A 397 37.88 22.58 12.15
C GLY A 397 36.59 22.84 12.94
N ASP A 398 36.68 22.74 14.26
CA ASP A 398 35.61 22.75 15.28
C ASP A 398 34.46 23.78 15.12
N VAL A 399 33.24 23.26 15.31
CA VAL A 399 32.08 23.80 16.05
C VAL A 399 31.87 25.33 16.10
N ASP A 400 31.12 25.89 15.14
CA ASP A 400 29.79 26.51 15.37
C ASP A 400 29.24 27.24 14.10
N SER A 401 28.05 26.79 13.66
CA SER A 401 26.91 27.57 13.14
C SER A 401 26.83 28.35 11.80
N ASP A 402 27.69 28.24 10.77
CA ASP A 402 27.41 29.06 9.54
C ASP A 402 27.82 28.55 8.13
N GLY A 403 28.14 27.26 7.95
CA GLY A 403 28.69 26.78 6.66
C GLY A 403 27.73 26.14 5.65
N VAL A 404 26.64 25.51 6.09
CA VAL A 404 25.76 24.71 5.21
C VAL A 404 24.47 25.47 4.94
N LYS A 405 24.37 26.07 3.75
CA LYS A 405 23.14 26.74 3.31
C LYS A 405 21.98 25.72 3.31
N PRO A 406 20.80 26.08 3.86
CA PRO A 406 19.65 25.19 3.82
C PRO A 406 19.14 25.02 2.37
N PRO A 407 18.50 23.89 2.05
CA PRO A 407 17.76 23.72 0.79
C PRO A 407 16.76 24.85 0.58
N ARG A 408 16.73 25.43 -0.63
CA ARG A 408 15.86 26.56 -0.98
C ARG A 408 14.70 26.11 -1.86
N THR A 409 13.48 26.52 -1.52
CA THR A 409 12.32 26.38 -2.41
C THR A 409 12.49 27.29 -3.63
N LEU A 410 12.60 26.71 -4.83
CA LEU A 410 12.67 27.45 -6.08
C LEU A 410 11.29 27.79 -6.63
N LYS A 411 10.38 26.81 -6.61
CA LYS A 411 9.05 26.97 -7.20
C LYS A 411 8.02 26.06 -6.57
N ARG A 412 6.78 26.54 -6.55
CA ARG A 412 5.57 25.75 -6.32
C ARG A 412 4.70 25.87 -7.56
N MET A 413 4.33 24.73 -8.13
CA MET A 413 3.52 24.66 -9.35
C MET A 413 2.18 24.03 -9.03
N LEU A 414 1.09 24.65 -9.50
CA LEU A 414 -0.25 24.08 -9.44
C LEU A 414 -0.64 23.53 -10.80
N ILE A 415 -0.96 22.24 -10.84
CA ILE A 415 -1.44 21.55 -12.03
C ILE A 415 -2.95 21.79 -12.18
N LYS A 416 -3.35 22.42 -13.29
CA LYS A 416 -4.77 22.62 -13.63
C LYS A 416 -5.45 21.29 -13.91
N GLY A 417 -6.72 21.16 -13.52
CA GLY A 417 -7.51 19.93 -13.64
C GLY A 417 -8.24 19.60 -12.34
N SER A 418 -9.16 18.63 -12.38
CA SER A 418 -9.92 18.14 -11.22
C SER A 418 -9.30 16.93 -10.54
N SER A 419 -8.48 16.17 -11.26
CA SER A 419 -7.77 14.98 -10.77
C SER A 419 -6.45 15.35 -10.11
N ASP A 420 -6.07 14.57 -9.10
CA ASP A 420 -4.75 14.68 -8.47
C ASP A 420 -3.64 14.04 -9.33
N ILE A 421 -2.41 14.44 -9.04
CA ILE A 421 -1.19 13.93 -9.67
C ILE A 421 -0.97 12.50 -9.20
N VAL A 422 -0.79 11.60 -10.16
CA VAL A 422 -0.53 10.18 -9.92
C VAL A 422 0.97 9.90 -9.90
N SER A 423 1.69 10.42 -10.90
CA SER A 423 3.13 10.21 -11.06
C SER A 423 3.79 11.46 -11.63
N ALA A 424 5.04 11.68 -11.27
CA ALA A 424 5.90 12.68 -11.89
C ALA A 424 7.32 12.14 -12.03
N ALA A 425 8.00 12.52 -13.12
CA ALA A 425 9.37 12.11 -13.40
C ALA A 425 10.14 13.26 -14.03
N ILE A 426 11.45 13.30 -13.78
CA ILE A 426 12.34 14.33 -14.29
C ILE A 426 13.59 13.71 -14.89
N SER A 427 14.15 14.34 -15.93
CA SER A 427 15.45 13.99 -16.49
C SER A 427 16.60 14.29 -15.51
N ASP A 428 17.72 13.58 -15.66
CA ASP A 428 18.89 13.72 -14.77
C ASP A 428 19.49 15.13 -14.74
N ASP A 429 19.42 15.83 -15.87
CA ASP A 429 19.85 17.22 -16.06
C ASP A 429 18.85 18.25 -15.53
N GLY A 430 17.67 17.81 -15.12
CA GLY A 430 16.60 18.66 -14.60
C GLY A 430 15.89 19.50 -15.65
N ALA A 431 16.13 19.28 -16.95
CA ALA A 431 15.56 20.10 -18.02
C ALA A 431 14.11 19.72 -18.37
N LEU A 432 13.71 18.46 -18.21
CA LEU A 432 12.41 17.94 -18.64
C LEU A 432 11.64 17.31 -17.49
N LEU A 433 10.47 17.86 -17.16
CA LEU A 433 9.55 17.34 -16.15
C LEU A 433 8.27 16.84 -16.79
N ALA A 434 7.97 15.57 -16.59
CA ALA A 434 6.72 14.93 -16.97
C ALA A 434 5.82 14.72 -15.75
N VAL A 435 4.53 14.99 -15.90
CA VAL A 435 3.53 14.88 -14.85
C VAL A 435 2.31 14.17 -15.42
N SER A 436 1.84 13.12 -14.74
CA SER A 436 0.62 12.41 -15.11
C SER A 436 -0.46 12.54 -14.04
N THR A 437 -1.69 12.60 -14.52
CA THR A 437 -2.91 12.36 -13.75
C THR A 437 -3.62 11.14 -14.35
N VAL A 438 -4.73 10.72 -13.75
CA VAL A 438 -5.58 9.64 -14.30
C VAL A 438 -6.12 9.97 -15.70
N ALA A 439 -6.26 11.26 -16.04
CA ALA A 439 -6.89 11.71 -17.29
C ALA A 439 -5.94 12.44 -18.26
N GLU A 440 -4.90 13.11 -17.75
CA GLU A 440 -4.06 14.00 -18.53
C GLU A 440 -2.57 13.76 -18.29
N ILE A 441 -1.75 14.02 -19.30
CA ILE A 441 -0.29 14.09 -19.24
C ILE A 441 0.15 15.52 -19.56
N LYS A 442 1.08 16.06 -18.76
CA LYS A 442 1.65 17.40 -18.93
C LYS A 442 3.16 17.34 -18.91
N LEU A 443 3.77 18.13 -19.78
CA LEU A 443 5.21 18.20 -19.95
C LEU A 443 5.67 19.64 -19.77
N PHE A 444 6.78 19.83 -19.07
CA PHE A 444 7.35 21.12 -18.77
C PHE A 444 8.85 21.09 -19.03
N ARG A 445 9.39 22.17 -19.60
CA ARG A 445 10.83 22.44 -19.56
C ARG A 445 11.16 23.38 -18.44
N LEU A 446 12.26 23.06 -17.79
CA LEU A 446 12.81 23.80 -16.69
C LEU A 446 14.15 24.37 -17.15
N SER A 447 14.41 25.62 -16.82
CA SER A 447 15.71 26.25 -16.99
C SER A 447 16.07 26.98 -15.70
N VAL A 448 17.23 26.64 -15.15
CA VAL A 448 17.78 27.31 -13.97
C VAL A 448 18.67 28.44 -14.47
N GLU A 449 18.19 29.67 -14.34
CA GLU A 449 18.95 30.86 -14.70
C GLU A 449 19.90 31.23 -13.55
N LYS A 450 21.20 31.07 -13.78
CA LYS A 450 22.26 31.45 -12.82
C LYS A 450 22.50 32.95 -12.89
N GLN A 451 21.98 33.71 -11.94
CA GLN A 451 22.25 35.15 -11.83
C GLN A 451 23.53 35.41 -11.00
N GLY A 452 24.69 35.25 -11.65
CA GLY A 452 26.01 35.54 -11.08
C GLY A 452 26.73 34.33 -10.46
N LEU A 453 27.80 34.58 -9.67
CA LEU A 453 28.60 33.55 -8.98
C LEU A 453 27.95 33.01 -7.69
N ASN A 454 26.81 33.59 -7.28
CA ASN A 454 26.19 33.29 -5.99
C ASN A 454 24.89 32.51 -6.22
N GLU A 455 24.86 31.22 -5.84
CA GLU A 455 23.70 30.32 -6.00
C GLU A 455 22.41 30.85 -5.32
N ASP A 456 22.54 31.83 -4.42
CA ASP A 456 21.44 32.47 -3.71
C ASP A 456 20.46 33.24 -4.62
N LYS A 457 20.82 33.48 -5.89
CA LYS A 457 19.96 34.14 -6.88
C LYS A 457 19.41 33.25 -7.99
N ASP A 458 19.62 31.93 -7.94
CA ASP A 458 19.12 31.05 -9.00
C ASP A 458 17.59 31.13 -9.13
N GLU A 459 17.09 31.51 -10.31
CA GLU A 459 15.66 31.52 -10.60
C GLU A 459 15.29 30.35 -11.51
N LEU A 460 14.17 29.70 -11.22
CA LEU A 460 13.67 28.59 -12.03
C LEU A 460 12.56 29.09 -12.96
N THR A 461 12.86 29.10 -14.26
CA THR A 461 11.87 29.35 -15.30
C THR A 461 11.24 28.01 -15.73
N VAL A 462 9.91 28.02 -15.84
CA VAL A 462 9.13 26.83 -16.20
C VAL A 462 8.27 27.17 -17.41
N THR A 463 8.45 26.41 -18.48
CA THR A 463 7.71 26.57 -19.73
C THR A 463 6.91 25.29 -20.01
N ARG A 464 5.61 25.43 -20.28
CA ARG A 464 4.77 24.28 -20.64
C ARG A 464 5.07 23.87 -22.07
N VAL A 465 5.30 22.59 -22.29
CA VAL A 465 5.39 22.00 -23.63
C VAL A 465 3.98 21.63 -24.09
N VAL A 466 3.59 22.08 -25.28
CA VAL A 466 2.29 21.74 -25.87
C VAL A 466 2.36 20.33 -26.43
N LEU A 467 1.53 19.44 -25.89
CA LEU A 467 1.38 18.07 -26.37
C LEU A 467 0.14 17.98 -27.28
N PRO A 468 0.18 17.19 -28.37
CA PRO A 468 -1.02 16.87 -29.15
C PRO A 468 -2.11 16.25 -28.27
N GLU A 469 -3.39 16.53 -28.56
CA GLU A 469 -4.52 16.02 -27.76
C GLU A 469 -4.55 14.49 -27.70
N THR A 470 -4.08 13.82 -28.75
CA THR A 470 -3.93 12.35 -28.82
C THR A 470 -3.00 11.78 -27.76
N ILE A 471 -2.09 12.59 -27.21
CA ILE A 471 -1.15 12.22 -26.14
C ILE A 471 -1.56 12.86 -24.82
N ALA A 472 -1.95 14.14 -24.84
CA ALA A 472 -2.27 14.91 -23.66
C ALA A 472 -3.43 14.31 -22.85
N ASN A 473 -4.40 13.67 -23.52
CA ASN A 473 -5.62 13.12 -22.89
C ASN A 473 -5.54 11.62 -22.59
N LEU A 474 -4.36 11.00 -22.72
CA LEU A 474 -4.21 9.57 -22.47
C LEU A 474 -4.31 9.22 -20.97
N GLY A 475 -3.82 10.11 -20.11
CA GLY A 475 -3.55 9.80 -18.70
C GLY A 475 -2.48 8.72 -18.54
N ALA A 476 -1.92 8.61 -17.33
CA ALA A 476 -0.99 7.52 -17.02
C ALA A 476 -0.93 7.26 -15.51
N SER A 477 -0.87 5.97 -15.13
CA SER A 477 -0.68 5.55 -13.74
C SER A 477 0.79 5.60 -13.31
N LEU A 478 1.72 5.64 -14.26
CA LEU A 478 3.14 5.80 -14.02
C LEU A 478 3.74 6.54 -15.22
N VAL A 479 4.63 7.49 -14.96
CA VAL A 479 5.48 8.12 -15.98
C VAL A 479 6.93 8.03 -15.54
N GLN A 480 7.82 7.71 -16.47
CA GLN A 480 9.27 7.69 -16.26
C GLN A 480 9.95 8.38 -17.44
N VAL A 481 10.93 9.24 -17.17
CA VAL A 481 11.78 9.90 -18.17
C VAL A 481 13.12 9.18 -18.21
N SER A 482 13.69 8.99 -19.39
CA SER A 482 15.02 8.40 -19.54
C SER A 482 16.11 9.33 -19.00
N PRO A 483 17.25 8.80 -18.53
CA PRO A 483 18.37 9.61 -18.04
C PRO A 483 18.85 10.68 -19.03
N ASP A 484 18.79 10.40 -20.33
CA ASP A 484 19.17 11.34 -21.40
C ASP A 484 18.07 12.35 -21.79
N GLY A 485 16.87 12.22 -21.23
CA GLY A 485 15.72 13.08 -21.52
C GLY A 485 15.06 12.87 -22.89
N LYS A 486 15.49 11.87 -23.67
CA LYS A 486 14.99 11.62 -25.03
C LYS A 486 13.80 10.68 -25.10
N TRP A 487 13.54 9.92 -24.05
CA TRP A 487 12.46 8.94 -24.01
C TRP A 487 11.58 9.14 -22.79
N MET A 488 10.29 8.90 -22.96
CA MET A 488 9.31 8.90 -21.89
C MET A 488 8.50 7.61 -21.94
N CYS A 489 8.56 6.83 -20.88
CA CYS A 489 7.73 5.65 -20.68
C CYS A 489 6.43 6.06 -19.97
N LEU A 490 5.30 5.62 -20.52
CA LEU A 490 3.97 5.80 -19.98
C LEU A 490 3.35 4.43 -19.69
N VAL A 491 2.88 4.24 -18.47
CA VAL A 491 1.98 3.13 -18.13
C VAL A 491 0.55 3.65 -18.14
N ARG A 492 -0.23 3.21 -19.12
CA ARG A 492 -1.63 3.56 -19.30
C ARG A 492 -2.54 2.47 -18.77
N GLU A 493 -3.69 2.87 -18.24
CA GLU A 493 -4.71 1.97 -17.69
C GLU A 493 -4.11 0.87 -16.78
N GLY A 494 -3.08 1.22 -16.01
CA GLY A 494 -2.38 0.32 -15.10
C GLY A 494 -1.44 -0.71 -15.73
N SER A 495 -1.65 -1.15 -16.97
CA SER A 495 -0.98 -2.35 -17.51
C SER A 495 -0.38 -2.20 -18.90
N GLU A 496 -0.78 -1.18 -19.64
CA GLU A 496 -0.33 -0.93 -21.00
C GLU A 496 0.91 -0.05 -21.01
N VAL A 497 1.99 -0.50 -21.65
CA VAL A 497 3.24 0.27 -21.76
C VAL A 497 3.30 0.96 -23.11
N SER A 498 3.56 2.26 -23.10
CA SER A 498 3.77 3.06 -24.32
C SER A 498 5.01 3.92 -24.14
N ILE A 499 5.80 4.07 -25.21
CA ILE A 499 7.01 4.88 -25.21
C ILE A 499 6.87 6.04 -26.19
N LEU A 500 7.40 7.18 -25.79
CA LEU A 500 7.38 8.43 -26.55
C LEU A 500 8.81 8.93 -26.67
N ARG A 501 9.17 9.37 -27.88
CA ARG A 501 10.41 10.10 -28.12
C ARG A 501 10.18 11.59 -27.89
N VAL A 502 11.14 12.23 -27.25
CA VAL A 502 11.18 13.66 -26.94
C VAL A 502 12.48 14.21 -27.52
N ASP A 503 12.39 15.01 -28.59
CA ASP A 503 13.54 15.78 -29.09
C ASP A 503 13.33 17.26 -28.73
N ILE A 504 14.41 17.95 -28.35
CA ILE A 504 14.43 19.37 -28.01
C ILE A 504 15.13 20.12 -29.17
N ASP A 505 14.39 20.90 -29.96
CA ASP A 505 15.00 21.74 -31.00
C ASP A 505 15.84 22.87 -30.37
N GLY A 506 17.14 22.89 -30.68
CA GLY A 506 18.11 23.86 -30.18
C GLY A 506 18.19 25.16 -30.98
N SER A 507 17.56 25.24 -32.16
CA SER A 507 17.78 26.34 -33.12
C SER A 507 16.95 27.61 -32.86
N GLN A 508 15.75 27.49 -32.27
CA GLN A 508 14.84 28.61 -32.02
C GLN A 508 14.74 29.05 -30.55
N ASN A 509 15.49 28.40 -29.66
CA ASN A 509 15.32 28.51 -28.20
C ASN A 509 13.86 28.27 -27.71
N GLN A 510 13.01 27.71 -28.58
CA GLN A 510 11.68 27.19 -28.31
C GLN A 510 11.75 25.67 -28.39
N LEU A 511 11.17 24.98 -27.41
CA LEU A 511 10.93 23.54 -27.53
C LEU A 511 9.92 23.30 -28.63
N GLN A 512 10.32 22.63 -29.69
CA GLN A 512 9.39 21.87 -30.50
C GLN A 512 9.64 20.40 -30.23
N LEU A 513 8.62 19.72 -29.73
CA LEU A 513 8.60 18.26 -29.65
C LEU A 513 8.62 17.76 -31.10
N VAL A 514 9.65 17.03 -31.52
CA VAL A 514 9.54 16.16 -32.70
C VAL A 514 8.68 14.97 -32.27
N THR A 515 7.38 15.22 -32.12
CA THR A 515 6.43 14.20 -31.72
C THR A 515 6.34 13.20 -32.86
N THR A 516 6.72 11.94 -32.64
CA THR A 516 6.11 10.87 -33.43
C THR A 516 4.59 10.95 -33.17
N PRO A 517 3.72 11.07 -34.20
CA PRO A 517 2.31 11.42 -34.02
C PRO A 517 1.51 10.44 -33.16
N LYS A 518 2.03 9.23 -32.93
CA LYS A 518 1.46 8.21 -32.04
C LYS A 518 2.55 7.67 -31.08
N PRO A 519 2.26 7.44 -29.79
CA PRO A 519 3.13 6.67 -28.89
C PRO A 519 3.38 5.25 -29.44
N GLN A 520 4.61 4.75 -29.37
CA GLN A 520 4.89 3.36 -29.71
C GLN A 520 4.40 2.45 -28.56
N LYS A 521 3.43 1.57 -28.85
CA LYS A 521 2.93 0.60 -27.86
C LYS A 521 3.92 -0.56 -27.69
N LEU A 522 4.38 -0.78 -26.46
CA LEU A 522 5.29 -1.87 -26.12
C LEU A 522 4.49 -3.10 -25.66
N ARG A 523 4.46 -4.13 -26.49
CA ARG A 523 3.72 -5.38 -26.17
C ARG A 523 4.43 -6.13 -25.04
N ARG A 524 3.69 -6.48 -23.99
CA ARG A 524 4.12 -7.33 -22.86
C ARG A 524 3.93 -8.82 -23.15
N PHE A 525 4.69 -9.69 -22.50
CA PHE A 525 4.54 -11.13 -22.71
C PHE A 525 3.13 -11.59 -22.31
N LYS A 526 2.51 -12.45 -23.14
CA LYS A 526 1.27 -13.13 -22.79
C LYS A 526 1.61 -14.18 -21.74
N ARG A 527 0.88 -14.20 -20.62
CA ARG A 527 1.11 -15.11 -19.50
C ARG A 527 -0.14 -15.96 -19.30
N GLU A 528 -0.10 -17.22 -19.74
CA GLU A 528 -1.26 -18.13 -19.79
C GLU A 528 -1.91 -18.35 -18.43
N ALA A 529 -1.10 -18.48 -17.37
CA ALA A 529 -1.55 -18.67 -15.99
C ALA A 529 -2.50 -17.58 -15.47
N ILE A 530 -2.53 -16.40 -16.09
CA ILE A 530 -3.36 -15.26 -15.66
C ILE A 530 -4.60 -15.10 -16.56
N SER A 531 -4.60 -15.66 -17.77
CA SER A 531 -5.71 -15.50 -18.71
C SER A 531 -7.02 -16.06 -18.15
N HIS A 532 -6.96 -17.20 -17.45
CA HIS A 532 -8.10 -17.78 -16.75
C HIS A 532 -8.56 -16.92 -15.56
N SER A 533 -7.64 -16.25 -14.87
CA SER A 533 -7.94 -15.41 -13.69
C SER A 533 -8.56 -14.05 -14.01
N LEU A 534 -8.59 -13.60 -15.27
CA LEU A 534 -9.20 -12.31 -15.65
C LEU A 534 -10.68 -12.21 -15.30
N HIS A 535 -11.38 -13.34 -15.23
CA HIS A 535 -12.81 -13.41 -14.91
C HIS A 535 -13.07 -13.68 -13.42
N PHE A 536 -12.02 -13.89 -12.60
CA PHE A 536 -12.12 -14.35 -11.22
C PHE A 536 -11.32 -13.45 -10.27
N GLY A 537 -11.61 -13.51 -8.97
CA GLY A 537 -10.90 -12.76 -7.94
C GLY A 537 -10.90 -11.25 -8.17
N LEU A 538 -9.74 -10.66 -8.44
CA LEU A 538 -9.59 -9.22 -8.72
C LEU A 538 -9.43 -8.92 -10.23
N GLY A 539 -9.67 -9.91 -11.09
CA GLY A 539 -9.54 -9.81 -12.54
C GLY A 539 -8.13 -9.40 -12.98
N GLY A 540 -8.02 -8.38 -13.83
CA GLY A 540 -6.74 -7.86 -14.35
C GLY A 540 -5.87 -7.10 -13.34
N TYR A 541 -6.35 -6.87 -12.11
CA TYR A 541 -5.63 -6.08 -11.10
C TYR A 541 -4.18 -6.52 -10.83
N PRO A 542 -3.87 -7.83 -10.69
CA PRO A 542 -2.49 -8.26 -10.45
C PRO A 542 -1.50 -7.95 -11.59
N ARG A 543 -1.98 -7.52 -12.77
CA ARG A 543 -1.14 -7.12 -13.91
C ARG A 543 -0.79 -5.64 -13.93
N GLN A 544 -1.26 -4.89 -12.93
CA GLN A 544 -0.91 -3.50 -12.77
C GLN A 544 0.60 -3.36 -12.57
N ILE A 545 1.22 -2.54 -13.42
CA ILE A 545 2.63 -2.20 -13.36
C ILE A 545 2.83 -1.17 -12.27
N THR A 546 3.70 -1.48 -11.32
CA THR A 546 4.04 -0.61 -10.19
C THR A 546 5.38 0.09 -10.38
N HIS A 547 6.27 -0.48 -11.20
CA HIS A 547 7.61 0.06 -11.42
C HIS A 547 7.99 0.06 -12.89
N ALA A 548 8.72 1.09 -13.30
CA ALA A 548 9.42 1.19 -14.57
C ALA A 548 10.80 1.81 -14.33
N ALA A 549 11.84 1.27 -14.95
CA ALA A 549 13.20 1.75 -14.83
C ALA A 549 13.90 1.72 -16.19
N PHE A 550 14.56 2.83 -16.55
CA PHE A 550 15.47 2.88 -17.69
C PHE A 550 16.89 2.49 -17.24
N ALA A 551 17.64 1.87 -18.14
CA ALA A 551 19.09 1.71 -18.01
C ALA A 551 19.79 3.08 -18.01
N PRO A 552 21.00 3.20 -17.42
CA PRO A 552 21.72 4.47 -17.27
C PRO A 552 22.05 5.18 -18.60
N ASP A 553 22.17 4.43 -19.70
CA ASP A 553 22.38 4.94 -21.07
C ASP A 553 21.09 5.12 -21.87
N SER A 554 19.93 4.78 -21.28
CA SER A 554 18.60 4.84 -21.93
C SER A 554 18.38 3.82 -23.06
N GLU A 555 19.19 2.75 -23.15
CA GLU A 555 19.06 1.73 -24.21
C GLU A 555 18.21 0.52 -23.80
N MET A 556 17.88 0.38 -22.52
CA MET A 556 17.00 -0.67 -22.01
C MET A 556 15.92 -0.10 -21.09
N LEU A 557 14.74 -0.70 -21.11
CA LEU A 557 13.60 -0.39 -20.23
C LEU A 557 13.13 -1.68 -19.56
N ALA A 558 12.92 -1.65 -18.25
CA ALA A 558 12.31 -2.73 -17.48
C ALA A 558 11.03 -2.24 -16.79
N THR A 559 10.01 -3.10 -16.73
CA THR A 559 8.80 -2.86 -15.92
C THR A 559 8.47 -4.07 -15.07
N ALA A 560 7.84 -3.86 -13.91
CA ALA A 560 7.40 -4.93 -13.02
C ALA A 560 5.93 -4.74 -12.58
N ASP A 561 5.19 -5.84 -12.50
CA ASP A 561 3.79 -5.86 -12.04
C ASP A 561 3.59 -6.48 -10.65
N LEU A 562 2.38 -6.30 -10.10
CA LEU A 562 1.99 -6.84 -8.79
C LEU A 562 2.06 -8.37 -8.69
N SER A 563 2.03 -9.07 -9.83
CA SER A 563 2.16 -10.53 -9.88
C SER A 563 3.61 -11.00 -9.81
N GLY A 564 4.58 -10.09 -9.85
CA GLY A 564 6.01 -10.39 -9.83
C GLY A 564 6.58 -10.70 -11.22
N PHE A 565 5.89 -10.38 -12.32
CA PHE A 565 6.49 -10.48 -13.65
C PHE A 565 7.33 -9.24 -13.95
N ILE A 566 8.49 -9.47 -14.58
CA ILE A 566 9.34 -8.42 -15.14
C ILE A 566 9.29 -8.55 -16.67
N ASP A 567 9.04 -7.43 -17.34
CA ASP A 567 9.09 -7.31 -18.80
C ASP A 567 10.22 -6.33 -19.17
N THR A 568 11.05 -6.67 -20.17
CA THR A 568 12.18 -5.85 -20.62
C THR A 568 12.15 -5.58 -22.13
N TRP A 569 12.60 -4.39 -22.52
CA TRP A 569 12.70 -3.92 -23.91
C TRP A 569 14.08 -3.29 -24.14
N VAL A 570 14.59 -3.41 -25.36
CA VAL A 570 15.88 -2.85 -25.81
C VAL A 570 15.66 -1.92 -26.98
N LEU A 571 16.46 -0.87 -27.05
CA LEU A 571 16.45 0.09 -28.15
C LEU A 571 17.28 -0.46 -29.32
N ASN A 572 16.64 -0.69 -30.47
CA ASN A 572 17.34 -1.08 -31.68
C ASN A 572 17.76 0.17 -32.46
N SER A 573 19.04 0.53 -32.36
CA SER A 573 19.66 1.67 -33.06
C SER A 573 19.99 1.36 -34.52
N ASP A 574 20.23 0.09 -34.84
CA ASP A 574 20.52 -0.37 -36.19
C ASP A 574 19.20 -0.74 -36.88
N GLY A 575 18.83 -0.03 -37.94
CA GLY A 575 17.63 -0.29 -38.75
C GLY A 575 17.57 -1.67 -39.44
N LYS A 576 18.34 -2.67 -39.00
CA LYS A 576 18.18 -4.07 -39.38
C LYS A 576 16.91 -4.61 -38.73
N LYS A 577 15.85 -4.74 -39.54
CA LYS A 577 14.69 -5.58 -39.23
C LYS A 577 15.20 -7.00 -38.97
N THR A 578 15.32 -7.41 -37.71
CA THR A 578 15.49 -8.81 -37.36
C THR A 578 14.16 -9.51 -37.61
N ALA A 579 14.10 -10.26 -38.71
CA ALA A 579 12.98 -11.13 -39.02
C ALA A 579 12.98 -12.31 -38.02
N SER A 580 12.33 -12.13 -36.88
CA SER A 580 11.96 -13.24 -35.98
C SER A 580 10.66 -12.92 -35.24
N ASN A 581 9.58 -12.77 -36.01
CA ASN A 581 8.21 -13.02 -35.55
C ASN A 581 7.71 -14.34 -36.17
N GLN A 582 8.47 -15.42 -35.97
CA GLN A 582 7.97 -16.78 -36.13
C GLN A 582 7.90 -17.38 -34.74
N ASP A 583 6.72 -17.26 -34.13
CA ASP A 583 6.09 -18.25 -33.24
C ASP A 583 4.88 -17.58 -32.59
N ASP A 584 3.76 -17.55 -33.33
CA ASP A 584 2.41 -17.43 -32.78
C ASP A 584 1.42 -17.98 -33.82
N ALA A 585 1.59 -19.25 -34.17
CA ALA A 585 0.60 -20.01 -34.94
C ALA A 585 -0.35 -20.75 -33.98
N SER A 586 -1.41 -20.07 -33.53
CA SER A 586 -2.77 -20.64 -33.45
C SER A 586 -3.81 -19.61 -32.98
N SER A 587 -4.66 -19.18 -33.92
CA SER A 587 -6.10 -18.87 -33.78
C SER A 587 -6.57 -17.82 -32.75
N SER A 588 -6.87 -16.60 -33.22
CA SER A 588 -8.25 -16.20 -33.59
C SER A 588 -8.26 -14.86 -34.33
N SER A 589 -8.99 -14.80 -35.44
CA SER A 589 -9.21 -13.68 -36.35
C SER A 589 -9.93 -12.49 -35.72
N ASP A 590 -9.36 -11.30 -35.86
CA ASP A 590 -9.95 -10.07 -36.44
C ASP A 590 -9.15 -8.85 -35.99
N GLU A 591 -9.23 -7.77 -36.78
CA GLU A 591 -8.52 -6.48 -36.72
C GLU A 591 -7.25 -6.41 -37.59
N SER A 592 -7.47 -6.31 -38.91
CA SER A 592 -6.51 -5.76 -39.87
C SER A 592 -6.56 -4.22 -39.83
N ASP A 593 -5.60 -3.60 -39.15
CA ASP A 593 -5.28 -2.18 -39.35
C ASP A 593 -4.08 -2.09 -40.31
N ASP A 594 -4.37 -1.77 -41.57
CA ASP A 594 -3.39 -1.35 -42.56
C ASP A 594 -2.89 0.06 -42.20
N ASP A 595 -1.83 0.17 -41.41
CA ASP A 595 -1.05 1.40 -41.30
C ASP A 595 0.02 1.39 -42.41
N GLU A 596 -0.17 2.19 -43.46
CA GLU A 596 0.87 2.50 -44.45
C GLU A 596 2.10 3.13 -43.75
N GLU A 597 3.22 2.39 -43.73
CA GLU A 597 4.52 2.87 -43.23
C GLU A 597 5.03 4.03 -44.11
N THR A 598 4.86 5.27 -43.65
CA THR A 598 5.64 6.40 -44.15
C THR A 598 7.07 6.30 -43.63
N THR A 599 8.00 6.14 -44.57
CA THR A 599 9.44 6.02 -44.34
C THR A 599 10.01 7.32 -43.78
N THR A 600 10.18 7.38 -42.45
CA THR A 600 11.09 8.34 -41.81
C THR A 600 12.33 7.58 -41.33
N ALA A 601 13.46 7.88 -41.97
CA ALA A 601 14.75 7.24 -41.72
C ALA A 601 15.33 7.63 -40.34
N ASN A 602 15.99 6.67 -39.69
CA ASN A 602 16.86 6.81 -38.50
C ASN A 602 16.23 7.14 -37.13
N VAL A 603 15.05 6.62 -36.82
CA VAL A 603 14.52 6.62 -35.43
C VAL A 603 14.69 5.22 -34.83
N GLY A 604 15.57 5.08 -33.83
CA GLY A 604 15.74 3.81 -33.11
C GLY A 604 14.40 3.30 -32.58
N SER A 605 14.14 2.00 -32.74
CA SER A 605 12.85 1.38 -32.41
C SER A 605 12.96 0.51 -31.17
N TRP A 606 12.02 0.64 -30.24
CA TRP A 606 12.01 -0.23 -29.06
C TRP A 606 11.46 -1.60 -29.42
N ILE A 607 12.25 -2.64 -29.20
CA ILE A 607 11.85 -4.03 -29.40
C ILE A 607 11.84 -4.75 -28.06
N ARG A 608 11.03 -5.81 -27.97
CA ARG A 608 11.06 -6.69 -26.81
C ARG A 608 12.44 -7.32 -26.69
N ASN A 609 12.98 -7.41 -25.47
CA ASN A 609 14.22 -8.13 -25.22
C ASN A 609 14.05 -9.61 -25.65
N PRO A 610 14.85 -10.11 -26.61
CA PRO A 610 14.78 -11.50 -27.06
C PRO A 610 14.97 -12.52 -25.93
N LYS A 611 15.76 -12.17 -24.91
CA LYS A 611 16.00 -13.00 -23.72
C LYS A 611 15.09 -12.67 -22.55
N GLY A 612 14.17 -11.71 -22.70
CA GLY A 612 13.25 -11.29 -21.64
C GLY A 612 12.31 -12.39 -21.15
N ALA A 613 12.04 -13.41 -21.96
CA ALA A 613 11.25 -14.57 -21.56
C ALA A 613 11.95 -15.46 -20.50
N LEU A 614 13.28 -15.40 -20.42
CA LEU A 614 14.09 -16.16 -19.47
C LEU A 614 14.03 -15.57 -18.05
N ILE A 615 13.62 -14.31 -17.91
CA ILE A 615 13.44 -13.67 -16.60
C ILE A 615 12.23 -14.32 -15.91
N PRO A 616 12.42 -14.98 -14.74
CA PRO A 616 11.36 -15.75 -14.10
C PRO A 616 10.32 -14.85 -13.44
N LYS A 617 9.14 -15.42 -13.16
CA LYS A 617 8.17 -14.83 -12.25
C LYS A 617 8.76 -14.84 -10.83
N LEU A 618 8.75 -13.69 -10.17
CA LEU A 618 9.18 -13.58 -8.78
C LEU A 618 8.15 -14.19 -7.81
N PRO A 619 8.59 -14.66 -6.62
CA PRO A 619 7.70 -15.31 -5.64
C PRO A 619 6.65 -14.35 -5.05
N SER A 620 6.90 -13.04 -5.08
CA SER A 620 5.96 -12.03 -4.59
C SER A 620 6.15 -10.70 -5.33
N ALA A 621 5.26 -9.73 -5.08
CA ALA A 621 5.27 -8.42 -5.74
C ALA A 621 6.61 -7.69 -5.55
N VAL A 622 7.05 -6.96 -6.58
CA VAL A 622 8.24 -6.11 -6.55
C VAL A 622 7.93 -4.82 -5.79
N THR A 623 8.79 -4.46 -4.83
CA THR A 623 8.74 -3.17 -4.10
C THR A 623 9.83 -2.20 -4.54
N VAL A 624 10.87 -2.67 -5.23
CA VAL A 624 11.91 -1.84 -5.86
C VAL A 624 12.37 -2.51 -7.15
N LEU A 625 12.47 -1.72 -8.23
CA LEU A 625 13.09 -2.10 -9.50
C LEU A 625 14.05 -1.00 -9.93
N SER A 626 15.33 -1.31 -10.16
CA SER A 626 16.34 -0.30 -10.49
C SER A 626 17.53 -0.91 -11.23
N PHE A 627 17.98 -0.25 -12.29
CA PHE A 627 19.27 -0.55 -12.92
C PHE A 627 20.42 0.02 -12.09
N SER A 628 21.55 -0.67 -12.09
CA SER A 628 22.83 -0.12 -11.62
C SER A 628 23.23 1.11 -12.45
N ASN A 629 24.04 1.97 -11.84
CA ASN A 629 24.58 3.15 -12.51
C ASN A 629 25.71 2.82 -13.51
N THR A 630 26.16 1.57 -13.56
CA THR A 630 27.23 1.10 -14.45
C THR A 630 26.69 0.86 -15.86
N VAL A 631 27.25 1.56 -16.83
CA VAL A 631 27.01 1.32 -18.26
C VAL A 631 27.95 0.20 -18.73
N PRO A 632 27.46 -0.86 -19.38
CA PRO A 632 28.31 -1.91 -19.92
C PRO A 632 29.32 -1.37 -20.95
N SER A 633 30.61 -1.65 -20.76
CA SER A 633 31.67 -1.17 -21.66
C SER A 633 31.88 -2.04 -22.90
N SER A 634 31.38 -3.28 -22.88
CA SER A 634 31.52 -4.27 -23.95
C SER A 634 30.30 -5.20 -23.99
N PRO A 635 29.99 -5.85 -25.14
CA PRO A 635 28.85 -6.76 -25.26
C PRO A 635 28.88 -7.96 -24.31
N ASP A 636 30.06 -8.32 -23.80
CA ASP A 636 30.25 -9.43 -22.85
C ASP A 636 29.85 -9.07 -21.40
N ILE A 637 29.73 -7.78 -21.10
CA ILE A 637 29.28 -7.27 -19.80
C ILE A 637 27.82 -6.88 -19.96
N ASP A 638 26.97 -7.34 -19.05
CA ASP A 638 25.54 -7.02 -19.08
C ASP A 638 25.20 -5.95 -18.05
N TYR A 639 24.03 -5.34 -18.19
CA TYR A 639 23.44 -4.50 -17.15
C TYR A 639 23.18 -5.31 -15.87
N GLU A 640 23.07 -4.60 -14.75
CA GLU A 640 22.62 -5.16 -13.48
C GLU A 640 21.25 -4.57 -13.15
N LEU A 641 20.21 -5.42 -13.16
CA LEU A 641 18.85 -5.04 -12.80
C LEU A 641 18.48 -5.60 -11.43
N LEU A 642 18.35 -4.72 -10.43
CA LEU A 642 17.91 -5.07 -9.08
C LEU A 642 16.38 -5.15 -9.01
N ALA A 643 15.89 -6.21 -8.39
CA ALA A 643 14.51 -6.36 -7.95
C ALA A 643 14.45 -6.79 -6.47
N VAL A 644 13.75 -6.02 -5.64
CA VAL A 644 13.44 -6.38 -4.24
C VAL A 644 11.97 -6.71 -4.13
N THR A 645 11.61 -7.79 -3.43
CA THR A 645 10.22 -8.24 -3.30
C THR A 645 9.63 -7.98 -1.92
N THR A 646 8.30 -8.07 -1.81
CA THR A 646 7.58 -7.97 -0.53
C THR A 646 7.94 -9.05 0.47
N ALA A 647 8.50 -10.18 0.02
CA ALA A 647 9.00 -11.26 0.89
C ALA A 647 10.48 -11.03 1.28
N SER A 648 11.02 -9.83 1.06
CA SER A 648 12.41 -9.46 1.34
C SER A 648 13.44 -10.31 0.59
N TRP A 649 13.10 -10.77 -0.61
CA TRP A 649 14.09 -11.32 -1.53
C TRP A 649 14.81 -10.19 -2.26
N VAL A 650 16.11 -10.37 -2.51
CA VAL A 650 16.94 -9.45 -3.30
C VAL A 650 17.45 -10.24 -4.51
N PHE A 651 17.02 -9.83 -5.70
CA PHE A 651 17.47 -10.42 -6.96
C PHE A 651 18.23 -9.38 -7.77
N VAL A 652 19.37 -9.75 -8.33
CA VAL A 652 20.05 -8.97 -9.37
C VAL A 652 20.13 -9.84 -10.62
N PHE A 653 19.72 -9.27 -11.75
CA PHE A 653 19.67 -9.93 -13.05
C PHE A 653 20.69 -9.32 -14.01
N HIS A 654 21.19 -10.17 -14.91
CA HIS A 654 21.78 -9.80 -16.19
C HIS A 654 20.67 -9.92 -17.25
N PRO A 655 19.97 -8.82 -17.60
CA PRO A 655 18.76 -8.87 -18.40
C PRO A 655 18.99 -9.13 -19.89
N SER A 656 20.11 -8.69 -20.49
CA SER A 656 20.43 -8.99 -21.90
C SER A 656 20.75 -10.48 -22.09
N ILE A 657 21.42 -11.09 -21.11
CA ILE A 657 21.73 -12.52 -21.09
C ILE A 657 20.50 -13.34 -20.66
N GLY A 658 19.68 -12.80 -19.76
CA GLY A 658 18.49 -13.45 -19.21
C GLY A 658 18.80 -14.37 -18.02
N THR A 659 19.80 -14.05 -17.20
CA THR A 659 20.23 -14.89 -16.06
C THR A 659 20.31 -14.09 -14.75
N LEU A 660 20.37 -14.81 -13.63
CA LEU A 660 20.73 -14.22 -12.33
C LEU A 660 22.23 -13.96 -12.28
N THR A 661 22.62 -12.84 -11.67
CA THR A 661 24.04 -12.55 -11.42
C THR A 661 24.67 -13.66 -10.55
N PRO A 662 25.98 -13.92 -10.70
CA PRO A 662 26.69 -14.87 -9.83
C PRO A 662 26.50 -14.54 -8.34
N TRP A 663 26.53 -13.25 -7.98
CA TRP A 663 26.28 -12.80 -6.60
C TRP A 663 24.91 -13.25 -6.08
N THR A 664 23.84 -13.07 -6.86
CA THR A 664 22.48 -13.50 -6.44
C THR A 664 22.39 -15.02 -6.29
N ARG A 665 23.06 -15.78 -7.17
CA ARG A 665 23.10 -17.25 -7.08
C ARG A 665 23.80 -17.71 -5.80
N ARG A 666 24.89 -17.06 -5.39
CA ARG A 666 25.61 -17.36 -4.14
C ARG A 666 24.85 -16.94 -2.89
N HIS A 667 23.94 -15.98 -2.98
CA HIS A 667 23.19 -15.40 -1.85
C HIS A 667 21.67 -15.63 -1.95
N PRO A 668 21.19 -16.88 -1.79
CA PRO A 668 19.75 -17.13 -1.64
C PRO A 668 19.21 -16.46 -0.37
N TYR A 669 17.89 -16.32 -0.28
CA TYR A 669 17.21 -15.65 0.84
C TYR A 669 17.77 -16.05 2.23
N GLY A 670 18.00 -17.35 2.48
CA GLY A 670 18.53 -17.83 3.76
C GLY A 670 19.89 -17.26 4.19
N LYS A 671 20.75 -16.83 3.24
CA LYS A 671 22.05 -16.19 3.51
C LYS A 671 21.96 -14.69 3.75
N LEU A 672 20.81 -14.04 3.48
CA LEU A 672 20.65 -12.62 3.78
C LEU A 672 20.70 -12.37 5.31
N PRO A 673 21.19 -11.19 5.75
CA PRO A 673 21.30 -10.86 7.17
C PRO A 673 19.97 -11.04 7.90
N GLU A 674 20.01 -11.61 9.12
CA GLU A 674 18.79 -11.81 9.91
C GLU A 674 18.06 -10.49 10.15
N ALA A 675 18.78 -9.39 10.40
CA ALA A 675 18.19 -8.06 10.56
C ALA A 675 17.37 -7.61 9.34
N PHE A 676 17.77 -8.00 8.13
CA PHE A 676 17.05 -7.71 6.90
C PHE A 676 15.82 -8.61 6.75
N ARG A 677 15.97 -9.93 6.93
CA ARG A 677 14.87 -10.90 6.85
C ARG A 677 13.80 -10.72 7.93
N ALA A 678 14.23 -10.30 9.12
CA ALA A 678 13.38 -10.07 10.28
C ALA A 678 12.64 -8.73 10.21
N ASN A 679 13.00 -7.86 9.27
CA ASN A 679 12.42 -6.54 9.08
C ASN A 679 11.00 -6.68 8.50
N ARG A 680 10.03 -6.08 9.18
CA ARG A 680 8.64 -6.07 8.69
C ARG A 680 8.35 -4.82 7.84
N ASP A 681 9.21 -3.82 7.91
CA ASP A 681 9.13 -2.61 7.09
C ASP A 681 9.57 -2.93 5.67
N LEU A 682 8.70 -2.67 4.70
CA LEU A 682 8.97 -2.95 3.29
C LEU A 682 10.00 -1.96 2.76
N ILE A 683 10.93 -2.47 1.95
CA ILE A 683 11.87 -1.62 1.22
C ILE A 683 11.10 -0.80 0.18
N LYS A 684 11.29 0.52 0.23
CA LYS A 684 10.64 1.52 -0.62
C LYS A 684 11.49 1.99 -1.79
N GLY A 685 12.81 1.91 -1.67
CA GLY A 685 13.72 2.35 -2.73
C GLY A 685 15.14 1.85 -2.53
N ALA A 686 15.94 2.00 -3.59
CA ALA A 686 17.35 1.64 -3.66
C ALA A 686 18.18 2.80 -4.19
N LEU A 687 19.43 2.88 -3.73
CA LEU A 687 20.43 3.85 -4.18
C LEU A 687 21.74 3.12 -4.44
N TRP A 688 22.33 3.37 -5.60
CA TRP A 688 23.57 2.72 -6.03
C TRP A 688 24.80 3.55 -5.67
N GLN A 689 25.84 2.88 -5.17
CA GLN A 689 27.17 3.44 -4.94
C GLN A 689 28.23 2.44 -5.44
N GLY A 690 28.51 2.46 -6.74
CA GLY A 690 29.32 1.42 -7.37
C GLY A 690 28.67 0.05 -7.16
N SER A 691 29.42 -0.91 -6.59
CA SER A 691 28.94 -2.25 -6.24
C SER A 691 28.05 -2.31 -4.99
N ARG A 692 27.89 -1.20 -4.25
CA ARG A 692 27.08 -1.15 -3.04
C ARG A 692 25.66 -0.72 -3.34
N ILE A 693 24.72 -1.44 -2.76
CA ILE A 693 23.29 -1.14 -2.83
C ILE A 693 22.82 -0.68 -1.46
N TRP A 694 22.31 0.55 -1.40
CA TRP A 694 21.65 1.10 -0.21
C TRP A 694 20.13 0.93 -0.36
N LEU A 695 19.50 0.17 0.53
CA LEU A 695 18.07 -0.11 0.53
C LEU A 695 17.40 0.60 1.70
N TYR A 696 16.36 1.40 1.46
CA TYR A 696 15.62 2.09 2.53
C TYR A 696 14.14 1.68 2.56
N GLY A 697 13.61 1.50 3.77
CA GLY A 697 12.19 1.37 4.07
C GLY A 697 11.63 2.66 4.67
N ALA A 698 10.47 2.62 5.33
CA ALA A 698 9.93 3.76 6.07
C ALA A 698 10.71 4.07 7.37
N SER A 699 11.46 3.12 7.90
CA SER A 699 12.09 3.15 9.23
C SER A 699 13.43 2.41 9.30
N SER A 700 13.90 1.86 8.18
CA SER A 700 15.14 1.10 8.08
C SER A 700 15.99 1.56 6.90
N LEU A 701 17.31 1.51 7.05
CA LEU A 701 18.27 1.70 5.98
C LEU A 701 19.32 0.58 6.05
N PHE A 702 19.54 -0.11 4.94
CA PHE A 702 20.49 -1.20 4.78
C PHE A 702 21.50 -0.86 3.69
N MET A 703 22.70 -1.43 3.78
CA MET A 703 23.71 -1.42 2.73
C MET A 703 24.17 -2.86 2.51
N LEU A 704 24.21 -3.30 1.26
CA LEU A 704 24.76 -4.58 0.82
C LEU A 704 25.89 -4.28 -0.17
N ASP A 705 27.08 -4.86 0.05
CA ASP A 705 28.22 -4.75 -0.86
C ASP A 705 28.30 -5.99 -1.75
N MET A 706 28.08 -5.84 -3.05
CA MET A 706 28.07 -6.99 -3.97
C MET A 706 29.47 -7.53 -4.28
N THR A 707 30.54 -6.87 -3.83
CA THR A 707 31.93 -7.37 -3.98
C THR A 707 32.31 -8.40 -2.94
N HIS A 708 31.54 -8.49 -1.86
CA HIS A 708 31.80 -9.39 -0.76
C HIS A 708 30.67 -10.39 -0.63
N ASP A 709 31.03 -11.62 -0.28
CA ASP A 709 30.06 -12.62 0.10
C ASP A 709 29.55 -12.34 1.53
N LEU A 710 28.25 -12.47 1.73
CA LEU A 710 27.59 -12.22 3.01
C LEU A 710 27.94 -13.36 3.96
N SER A 711 28.62 -13.05 5.06
CA SER A 711 29.06 -14.04 6.05
C SER A 711 27.88 -14.89 6.57
N THR A 712 28.02 -16.22 6.56
CA THR A 712 27.09 -17.13 7.23
C THR A 712 27.12 -16.89 8.75
N PRO A 713 25.98 -16.96 9.44
CA PRO A 713 25.95 -16.82 10.90
C PRO A 713 26.76 -17.96 11.52
N GLN A 714 27.94 -17.64 12.10
CA GLN A 714 28.66 -18.58 12.95
C GLN A 714 27.79 -18.90 14.17
N ALA A 715 27.42 -20.17 14.31
CA ALA A 715 26.86 -20.70 15.55
C ALA A 715 27.97 -20.74 16.62
N GLY A 716 28.28 -19.60 17.21
CA GLY A 716 29.22 -19.51 18.33
C GLY A 716 30.12 -18.29 18.23
N GLY A 717 29.93 -17.33 19.13
CA GLY A 717 30.85 -16.21 19.32
C GLY A 717 30.18 -14.84 19.44
N SER A 718 29.33 -14.63 20.44
CA SER A 718 29.11 -13.28 20.98
C SER A 718 29.29 -13.29 22.50
N GLN A 719 30.45 -12.81 22.93
CA GLN A 719 30.61 -12.27 24.28
C GLN A 719 29.84 -10.94 24.34
N ASP A 720 29.03 -10.80 25.40
CA ASP A 720 28.43 -9.56 25.92
C ASP A 720 27.43 -8.77 25.07
N LEU A 721 26.39 -9.46 24.59
CA LEU A 721 25.04 -8.88 24.51
C LEU A 721 24.05 -9.82 25.21
N LYS A 722 23.35 -9.32 26.23
CA LYS A 722 22.28 -10.06 26.93
C LYS A 722 21.31 -10.64 25.90
N PRO A 723 20.90 -11.92 26.03
CA PRO A 723 20.12 -12.63 25.01
C PRO A 723 18.69 -12.07 24.95
N GLY A 724 18.47 -11.10 24.06
CA GLY A 724 17.15 -10.69 23.61
C GLY A 724 16.65 -11.70 22.57
N THR A 725 15.83 -12.66 23.02
CA THR A 725 14.83 -13.41 22.24
C THR A 725 15.26 -13.88 20.84
N LYS A 726 15.90 -15.06 20.78
CA LYS A 726 15.91 -15.89 19.57
C LYS A 726 14.45 -16.13 19.12
N ARG A 727 14.10 -15.76 17.88
CA ARG A 727 12.79 -16.06 17.29
C ARG A 727 12.71 -17.56 17.01
N LYS A 728 11.79 -18.28 17.67
CA LYS A 728 11.39 -19.63 17.21
C LYS A 728 10.68 -19.48 15.87
N ARG A 729 11.09 -20.25 14.85
CA ARG A 729 10.54 -20.22 13.49
C ARG A 729 9.08 -20.68 13.42
N ASP A 730 8.57 -21.37 14.45
CA ASP A 730 7.26 -22.08 14.41
C ASP A 730 6.11 -21.43 15.19
N VAL A 731 6.17 -20.14 15.51
CA VAL A 731 5.04 -19.49 16.22
C VAL A 731 4.07 -18.90 15.21
N HIS A 732 2.85 -19.44 15.14
CA HIS A 732 1.77 -18.87 14.35
C HIS A 732 1.40 -17.48 14.90
N PHE A 733 1.56 -16.43 14.08
CA PHE A 733 1.28 -15.04 14.48
C PHE A 733 -0.09 -14.60 13.99
N SER A 734 -0.75 -13.70 14.73
CA SER A 734 -2.07 -13.19 14.33
C SER A 734 -2.05 -12.36 13.02
N GLY A 735 -0.86 -11.98 12.53
CA GLY A 735 -0.66 -11.05 11.41
C GLY A 735 -0.54 -9.58 11.80
N ALA A 736 -0.44 -9.26 13.10
CA ALA A 736 -0.17 -7.91 13.61
C ALA A 736 1.30 -7.73 14.02
N GLY A 737 1.63 -8.01 15.28
CA GLY A 737 2.97 -7.86 15.88
C GLY A 737 3.58 -9.20 16.30
N ASN A 738 4.56 -9.14 17.20
CA ASN A 738 5.08 -10.32 17.89
C ASN A 738 4.40 -10.45 19.25
N ARG A 739 4.40 -11.66 19.84
CA ARG A 739 4.02 -11.87 21.24
C ARG A 739 4.75 -10.92 22.19
N MET A 740 4.03 -10.41 23.18
CA MET A 740 4.59 -9.51 24.18
C MET A 740 5.41 -10.29 25.20
N GLY A 741 6.68 -9.90 25.37
CA GLY A 741 7.54 -10.46 26.42
C GLY A 741 7.31 -9.82 27.79
N ILE A 742 6.82 -8.58 27.83
CA ILE A 742 6.57 -7.79 29.06
C ILE A 742 5.23 -7.08 28.90
N GLY A 743 4.41 -7.05 29.96
CA GLY A 743 3.15 -6.30 30.00
C GLY A 743 1.96 -6.96 29.29
N ALA A 744 2.04 -8.26 28.99
CA ALA A 744 0.89 -9.05 28.55
C ALA A 744 -0.18 -9.11 29.65
N LEU A 745 -1.45 -9.10 29.24
CA LEU A 745 -2.60 -9.18 30.16
C LEU A 745 -2.73 -10.56 30.80
N ASP A 746 -2.38 -11.61 30.07
CA ASP A 746 -2.39 -13.00 30.55
C ASP A 746 -1.01 -13.46 31.00
N SER A 747 -0.98 -14.50 31.84
CA SER A 747 0.25 -15.07 32.38
C SER A 747 1.07 -15.75 31.28
N VAL A 748 2.25 -15.20 30.99
CA VAL A 748 3.18 -15.72 29.97
C VAL A 748 3.74 -17.10 30.35
N LYS A 749 3.77 -17.44 31.64
CA LYS A 749 4.24 -18.73 32.15
C LYS A 749 3.35 -19.23 33.28
N ILE A 750 2.70 -20.37 33.09
CA ILE A 750 1.99 -21.10 34.16
C ILE A 750 2.79 -22.35 34.49
N GLN A 751 3.05 -22.57 35.77
CA GLN A 751 3.71 -23.79 36.23
C GLN A 751 2.84 -24.47 37.29
N LYS A 752 2.77 -25.81 37.23
CA LYS A 752 2.17 -26.63 38.28
C LYS A 752 3.28 -27.40 39.00
N THR A 753 3.18 -27.44 40.32
CA THR A 753 4.04 -28.31 41.14
C THR A 753 3.21 -29.47 41.69
N THR A 754 3.82 -30.66 41.77
CA THR A 754 3.24 -31.78 42.52
C THR A 754 3.98 -31.96 43.83
N ARG A 755 3.23 -32.06 44.95
CA ARG A 755 3.79 -32.17 46.30
C ARG A 755 4.69 -33.39 46.52
N ALA A 756 4.65 -34.38 45.63
CA ALA A 756 5.39 -35.63 45.76
C ALA A 756 6.83 -35.56 45.23
N THR A 757 7.10 -34.77 44.18
CA THR A 757 8.42 -34.68 43.54
C THR A 757 9.08 -33.31 43.65
N GLY A 758 8.32 -32.25 43.97
CA GLY A 758 8.85 -30.88 44.03
C GLY A 758 9.22 -30.30 42.65
N GLU A 759 8.98 -31.04 41.56
CA GLU A 759 9.27 -30.60 40.21
C GLU A 759 8.22 -29.61 39.71
N TRP A 760 8.68 -28.57 39.01
CA TRP A 760 7.86 -27.60 38.31
C TRP A 760 7.61 -28.08 36.89
N ILE A 761 6.34 -28.28 36.55
CA ILE A 761 5.90 -28.64 35.22
C ILE A 761 5.33 -27.38 34.57
N ASP A 762 5.92 -26.95 33.46
CA ASP A 762 5.38 -25.88 32.65
C ASP A 762 4.06 -26.37 32.04
N LEU A 763 2.96 -25.68 32.37
CA LEU A 763 1.67 -25.92 31.75
C LEU A 763 1.60 -25.06 30.50
N GLU A 764 1.63 -25.72 29.34
CA GLU A 764 1.28 -25.05 28.09
C GLU A 764 -0.21 -24.71 28.14
N LEU A 765 -0.52 -23.42 28.13
CA LEU A 765 -1.86 -22.91 27.84
C LEU A 765 -2.11 -23.16 26.34
N GLU A 766 -2.43 -24.39 25.98
CA GLU A 766 -3.10 -24.63 24.71
C GLU A 766 -4.52 -24.08 24.84
N ASP A 767 -4.86 -23.05 24.06
CA ASP A 767 -6.24 -22.69 23.85
C ASP A 767 -7.00 -23.95 23.42
N ALA A 768 -8.15 -24.24 24.04
CA ALA A 768 -9.00 -25.39 23.70
C ALA A 768 -9.51 -25.37 22.24
N SER A 769 -9.18 -24.32 21.47
CA SER A 769 -9.43 -24.17 20.03
C SER A 769 -8.24 -24.60 19.13
N ASN A 770 -7.05 -24.89 19.69
CA ASN A 770 -5.82 -25.20 18.96
C ASN A 770 -5.50 -26.71 18.84
N GLY A 771 -6.51 -27.57 18.85
CA GLY A 771 -6.38 -29.00 18.52
C GLY A 771 -6.03 -29.29 17.05
N ARG A 772 -5.17 -28.49 16.41
CA ARG A 772 -4.71 -28.66 15.04
C ARG A 772 -3.19 -28.52 14.98
N ARG A 773 -2.50 -29.59 15.39
CA ARG A 773 -1.22 -29.92 14.76
C ARG A 773 -1.54 -30.27 13.30
N GLN A 774 -1.23 -29.36 12.38
CA GLN A 774 -1.05 -29.76 10.99
C GLN A 774 0.22 -30.64 10.96
N PRO A 775 0.25 -31.73 10.18
CA PRO A 775 1.48 -32.48 10.03
C PRO A 775 2.54 -31.55 9.46
N ASP A 776 3.74 -31.63 10.04
CA ASP A 776 4.93 -31.02 9.50
C ASP A 776 5.04 -31.45 8.02
N ASP A 777 4.76 -30.54 7.09
CA ASP A 777 5.25 -30.67 5.72
C ASP A 777 6.77 -30.35 5.82
N ASP A 778 7.51 -31.29 6.41
CA ASP A 778 8.98 -31.36 6.50
C ASP A 778 9.61 -31.79 5.16
N ASP A 779 8.97 -31.43 4.05
CA ASP A 779 9.52 -31.59 2.71
C ASP A 779 10.04 -30.23 2.28
N ASP A 780 11.29 -29.86 2.64
CA ASP A 780 12.17 -28.97 1.83
C ASP A 780 13.49 -28.50 2.52
N GLU A 781 14.16 -29.29 3.37
CA GLU A 781 15.55 -28.94 3.81
C GLU A 781 16.56 -30.10 3.75
N SER A 782 16.50 -30.97 2.71
CA SER A 782 17.63 -31.91 2.45
C SER A 782 18.24 -31.84 1.04
N ASP A 783 17.59 -31.20 0.07
CA ASP A 783 18.03 -31.24 -1.34
C ASP A 783 18.97 -30.09 -1.76
N GLY A 784 19.26 -29.15 -0.85
CA GLY A 784 20.09 -27.97 -1.15
C GLY A 784 21.60 -28.20 -1.08
N GLY A 785 22.06 -29.33 -0.52
CA GLY A 785 23.48 -29.57 -0.22
C GLY A 785 24.36 -29.65 -1.47
N GLU A 786 23.91 -30.39 -2.48
CA GLU A 786 24.64 -30.56 -3.75
C GLU A 786 24.67 -29.26 -4.55
N LEU A 787 23.53 -28.55 -4.63
CA LEU A 787 23.42 -27.27 -5.32
C LEU A 787 24.22 -26.16 -4.63
N GLN A 788 24.31 -26.18 -3.30
CA GLN A 788 25.16 -25.28 -2.54
C GLN A 788 26.65 -25.61 -2.74
N SER A 789 27.01 -26.89 -2.86
CA SER A 789 28.38 -27.31 -3.17
C SER A 789 28.81 -26.89 -4.59
N LEU A 790 27.93 -26.99 -5.59
CA LEU A 790 28.19 -26.51 -6.95
C LEU A 790 28.37 -24.98 -7.01
N ARG A 791 27.54 -24.24 -6.25
CA ARG A 791 27.67 -22.78 -6.15
C ARG A 791 28.92 -22.31 -5.41
N ALA A 792 29.44 -23.14 -4.51
CA ALA A 792 30.70 -22.90 -3.82
C ALA A 792 31.90 -23.36 -4.67
N ALA A 793 31.76 -24.41 -5.48
CA ALA A 793 32.82 -24.89 -6.37
C ALA A 793 33.15 -23.90 -7.50
N GLU A 794 32.22 -23.03 -7.91
CA GLU A 794 32.51 -21.86 -8.75
C GLU A 794 33.48 -20.85 -8.09
N GLU A 795 33.81 -20.97 -6.79
CA GLU A 795 34.82 -20.14 -6.10
C GLU A 795 36.27 -20.58 -6.40
N ASP A 796 36.52 -21.88 -6.58
CA ASP A 796 37.90 -22.42 -6.66
C ASP A 796 38.59 -22.09 -8.00
N ASP A 797 37.83 -21.77 -9.06
CA ASP A 797 38.39 -21.39 -10.37
C ASP A 797 38.80 -19.89 -10.44
N ASP A 798 38.30 -19.03 -9.53
CA ASP A 798 38.61 -17.59 -9.47
C ASP A 798 39.62 -17.23 -8.34
N GLU A 799 40.02 -18.20 -7.50
CA GLU A 799 40.84 -17.97 -6.28
C GLU A 799 42.38 -17.97 -6.49
N GLU A 800 42.90 -17.74 -7.71
CA GLU A 800 44.36 -17.60 -7.91
C GLU A 800 44.93 -16.19 -7.64
N ALA A 801 44.12 -15.23 -7.20
CA ALA A 801 44.59 -13.86 -6.90
C ALA A 801 44.09 -13.28 -5.57
N GLY A 802 44.86 -13.54 -4.49
CA GLY A 802 45.02 -12.55 -3.41
C GLY A 802 44.28 -12.80 -2.09
N LYS A 803 44.77 -13.76 -1.29
CA LYS A 803 44.45 -13.83 0.15
C LYS A 803 45.21 -12.74 0.91
N THR A 804 44.50 -11.79 1.52
CA THR A 804 44.69 -11.26 2.89
C THR A 804 43.94 -9.93 3.09
N LYS A 805 42.79 -9.98 3.78
CA LYS A 805 42.29 -8.92 4.68
C LYS A 805 41.10 -9.45 5.48
N ALA A 806 41.04 -9.09 6.77
CA ALA A 806 39.94 -9.48 7.65
C ALA A 806 38.59 -9.09 7.00
N ALA A 807 37.75 -10.08 6.70
CA ALA A 807 36.52 -9.91 5.95
C ALA A 807 35.56 -8.99 6.72
N SER A 808 35.37 -7.77 6.22
CA SER A 808 34.23 -6.96 6.65
C SER A 808 32.95 -7.72 6.27
N ALA A 809 31.90 -7.64 7.09
CA ALA A 809 30.70 -8.47 6.91
C ALA A 809 29.95 -8.26 5.57
N GLY A 810 30.37 -7.31 4.72
CA GLY A 810 29.73 -7.06 3.42
C GLY A 810 28.35 -6.41 3.50
N TRP A 811 27.87 -6.06 4.70
CA TRP A 811 26.58 -5.39 4.90
C TRP A 811 26.56 -4.47 6.14
N TRP A 812 25.61 -3.54 6.17
CA TRP A 812 25.35 -2.63 7.28
C TRP A 812 23.86 -2.29 7.39
N HIS A 813 23.38 -1.89 8.58
CA HIS A 813 22.02 -1.38 8.73
C HIS A 813 21.88 -0.34 9.85
N THR A 814 20.81 0.48 9.79
CA THR A 814 20.36 1.35 10.88
C THR A 814 18.85 1.56 10.87
N TYR A 815 18.28 1.84 12.05
CA TYR A 815 16.88 2.25 12.23
C TYR A 815 16.76 3.71 12.74
N LYS A 816 17.84 4.50 12.59
CA LYS A 816 17.93 5.88 13.11
C LYS A 816 17.01 6.85 12.38
N TYR A 817 16.83 6.67 11.07
CA TYR A 817 16.06 7.57 10.21
C TYR A 817 14.62 7.09 10.12
N ARG A 818 13.67 7.91 10.57
CA ARG A 818 12.24 7.57 10.57
C ARG A 818 11.36 8.79 10.88
N PRO A 819 10.15 8.85 10.30
CA PRO A 819 9.66 8.04 9.19
C PRO A 819 10.16 8.61 7.84
N ILE A 820 10.75 7.77 6.99
CA ILE A 820 11.35 8.15 5.70
C ILE A 820 10.25 8.23 4.63
N LEU A 821 10.08 9.42 4.02
CA LEU A 821 9.22 9.59 2.84
C LEU A 821 9.89 8.99 1.60
N GLY A 822 11.15 9.36 1.38
CA GLY A 822 12.01 8.85 0.31
C GLY A 822 13.45 9.34 0.48
N ALA A 823 14.37 8.73 -0.27
CA ALA A 823 15.74 9.18 -0.37
C ALA A 823 16.17 9.20 -1.84
N VAL A 824 16.81 10.28 -2.28
CA VAL A 824 17.16 10.50 -3.69
C VAL A 824 18.61 10.99 -3.82
N PRO A 825 19.35 10.59 -4.88
CA PRO A 825 20.76 10.93 -5.03
C PRO A 825 20.98 12.34 -5.58
N LEU A 826 22.13 12.92 -5.26
CA LEU A 826 22.65 14.15 -5.86
C LEU A 826 24.03 13.87 -6.47
N LYS A 827 24.41 14.63 -7.50
CA LYS A 827 25.78 14.62 -8.04
C LYS A 827 26.51 15.93 -7.66
N PRO A 828 27.82 15.87 -7.34
CA PRO A 828 28.63 17.06 -7.14
C PRO A 828 28.78 17.84 -8.46
N SER A 829 29.08 19.14 -8.38
CA SER A 829 29.07 20.03 -9.54
C SER A 829 30.36 20.01 -10.40
N GLY A 830 31.27 19.05 -10.17
CA GLY A 830 32.55 18.92 -10.89
C GLY A 830 32.84 17.52 -11.46
N GLU A 831 33.81 17.42 -12.38
CA GLU A 831 34.19 16.20 -13.12
C GLU A 831 34.87 15.10 -12.27
N GLN A 832 35.18 15.36 -10.99
CA GLN A 832 35.74 14.34 -10.10
C GLN A 832 34.62 13.58 -9.39
N ASP A 833 34.06 12.59 -10.07
CA ASP A 833 33.18 11.59 -9.44
C ASP A 833 34.05 10.67 -8.56
N GLN A 834 34.30 11.08 -7.31
CA GLN A 834 35.12 10.32 -6.35
C GLN A 834 34.40 9.04 -5.82
N GLY A 835 33.28 8.63 -6.43
CA GLY A 835 32.48 7.49 -5.95
C GLY A 835 31.76 7.74 -4.62
N GLN A 836 31.66 9.01 -4.22
CA GLN A 836 30.99 9.44 -2.99
C GLN A 836 29.50 9.68 -3.26
N LEU A 837 28.65 8.82 -2.71
CA LEU A 837 27.20 8.97 -2.82
C LEU A 837 26.69 10.06 -1.87
N GLU A 838 26.19 11.17 -2.42
CA GLU A 838 25.48 12.23 -1.68
C GLU A 838 23.96 12.09 -1.89
N VAL A 839 23.17 12.21 -0.83
CA VAL A 839 21.72 11.99 -0.90
C VAL A 839 20.90 12.99 -0.10
N VAL A 840 19.68 13.21 -0.55
CA VAL A 840 18.62 13.89 0.21
C VAL A 840 17.73 12.82 0.82
N LEU A 841 17.74 12.70 2.13
CA LEU A 841 16.86 11.79 2.87
C LEU A 841 15.77 12.61 3.55
N VAL A 842 14.53 12.46 3.07
CA VAL A 842 13.39 13.22 3.55
C VAL A 842 12.63 12.42 4.61
N GLU A 843 12.53 12.96 5.82
CA GLU A 843 11.67 12.45 6.89
C GLU A 843 10.37 13.25 6.98
N ARG A 844 9.27 12.57 7.31
CA ARG A 844 7.96 13.23 7.50
C ARG A 844 7.23 12.75 8.76
N PRO A 845 7.62 13.24 9.95
CA PRO A 845 6.95 12.87 11.19
C PRO A 845 5.50 13.38 11.25
N LEU A 846 4.61 12.60 11.87
CA LEU A 846 3.16 12.85 11.89
C LEU A 846 2.77 14.14 12.62
N TRP A 847 3.41 14.46 13.75
CA TRP A 847 2.96 15.54 14.64
C TRP A 847 3.04 16.95 14.01
N GLU A 848 3.67 17.10 12.86
CA GLU A 848 3.77 18.37 12.13
C GLU A 848 2.55 18.66 11.23
N SER A 849 1.62 17.72 11.03
CA SER A 849 0.46 17.89 10.13
C SER A 849 -0.89 17.41 10.67
N LEU A 850 -0.98 17.11 11.96
CA LEU A 850 -2.22 16.61 12.54
C LEU A 850 -3.24 17.74 12.76
N PRO A 851 -4.54 17.46 12.56
CA PRO A 851 -5.59 18.42 12.87
C PRO A 851 -5.65 18.73 14.37
N ALA A 852 -6.29 19.85 14.72
CA ALA A 852 -6.55 20.17 16.12
C ALA A 852 -7.40 19.07 16.79
N ARG A 853 -7.09 18.76 18.04
CA ARG A 853 -7.88 17.80 18.83
C ARG A 853 -9.16 18.47 19.30
N TYR A 854 -10.27 17.74 19.23
CA TYR A 854 -11.51 18.14 19.89
C TYR A 854 -11.37 17.90 21.40
N ALA A 855 -11.32 18.99 22.18
CA ALA A 855 -11.40 18.95 23.64
C ALA A 855 -12.71 19.61 24.05
N ASP A 856 -13.50 18.91 24.88
CA ASP A 856 -14.57 19.58 25.62
C ASP A 856 -13.92 20.31 26.80
N ASP A 857 -14.17 21.62 26.90
CA ASP A 857 -13.63 22.52 27.94
C ASP A 857 -13.95 22.02 29.37
N GLU A 858 -14.93 21.13 29.56
CA GLU A 858 -15.33 20.61 30.87
C GLU A 858 -14.54 19.39 31.36
N ARG A 859 -13.80 18.70 30.48
CA ARG A 859 -13.03 17.50 30.86
C ARG A 859 -11.58 17.67 30.44
N GLY A 860 -10.90 18.56 31.15
CA GLY A 860 -9.47 18.82 31.00
C GLY A 860 -8.66 17.53 30.86
N ASP A 861 -8.06 17.37 29.69
CA ASP A 861 -7.14 16.28 29.38
C ASP A 861 -5.92 16.48 30.30
N ARG A 862 -5.81 15.71 31.39
CA ARG A 862 -4.67 15.77 32.33
C ARG A 862 -3.30 15.56 31.64
N ALA A 863 -3.30 15.11 30.38
CA ALA A 863 -2.12 14.90 29.55
C ALA A 863 -1.52 16.20 28.94
N ALA A 864 -2.17 17.36 29.07
CA ALA A 864 -1.63 18.62 28.56
C ALA A 864 -0.54 19.25 29.46
N ARG A 865 -0.14 18.60 30.56
CA ARG A 865 0.87 19.12 31.50
C ARG A 865 2.27 18.50 31.41
N ASP A 866 2.44 17.42 30.63
CA ASP A 866 3.73 16.71 30.57
C ASP A 866 4.23 16.52 29.13
N TYR A 867 4.48 17.60 28.39
CA TYR A 867 5.53 17.62 27.35
C TYR A 867 6.05 19.07 27.21
N PRO A 868 7.37 19.30 27.34
CA PRO A 868 7.99 20.61 27.08
C PRO A 868 7.97 20.98 25.59
#